data_AF-A0A358WGY3-F1
#
_entry.id   AF-A0A358WGY3-F1
#
_cell.length_a   1.000
_cell.length_b   1.000
_cell.length_c   1.000
_cell.angle_alpha   90.00
_cell.angle_beta   90.00
_cell.angle_gamma   90.00
#
_symmetry.space_group_name_H-M   'P 1'
#
loop_
_entity.id
_entity.type
_entity.pdbx_description
1 polymer ?
#
loop_
_entity_poly.entity_id
_entity_poly.type
_entity_poly.pdbx_seq_one_letter_code
_entity_poly.pdbx_strand_id
1 'polypeptide(L)'
;MDKIRITRDENNAVVLRFDKRDDCVSYTVYFRRENGRFRALITTEKTAVKVNAVLGLCYFRITGLTENGRTVNIGTVDTSSLLKKTSFITMGSYNIQMITERSPKFSADNTLRRISPLTAFFPEKVDEKNIDSGKKAFEYIEKNKSDFFIFDFYGTAVHGLIKAENTFLTGGIDGNEKLGEKLPNILPPEVYQPLVDIFAKEILKLYPNDKIILVRTLSPEFYGLSRQVRKSTPKNRLNEFLSKMEAYFIKLVHPVVIDLSGKYFGDLAVKGDGKEAVFDSYYFADCEKALDEIISGEPGKLYKEQDIDSRLDQLMCYYDSACSRGILTVLLDRKEPVDTIMFHTSREFIAENRAELRDMIGQHYSSVTDIYRYYDFGDNIEMKNAVKVIAALESNTLQNVTHGELIRLLDRQYRIKRPIANFVRATLSGALGKEADINEQNLRFMTRLAFELWEGSDPKAIPQKIEEYERIHNFTLIDMWGTGVIKRALAQAKQIKMNTVINGESFVWAFDKPHSIEEKRFSTADRSGAKALSQLMRNSIQTLTVSSARWIAIDMADVIADNAMYNGEGFTVDKQYANSDLAVILGKDGQPFTLDAVKDKERILTACDKLSAFVKQKYGSNIILCRTTLNDKVRDHDGRIKPLVTDKKKFANAKALLEMCEDRFIANTECYVLDNSKNYVSDENFAAGGAGIARFEADFYSAAADYIDYIVQYSPVQRCFEKL
;
A
#
# COMPACT_ATOMS: atom_id res chain seq x y z
N MET A 1 41.00 -1.96 30.56
CA MET A 1 41.47 -0.57 30.65
C MET A 1 41.24 0.08 29.31
N ASP A 2 40.37 1.07 29.24
CA ASP A 2 40.01 1.73 27.99
C ASP A 2 41.20 2.53 27.44
N LYS A 3 41.71 2.14 26.26
CA LYS A 3 42.86 2.77 25.57
C LYS A 3 42.58 4.18 25.06
N ILE A 4 41.34 4.66 25.23
CA ILE A 4 40.87 5.98 24.84
C ILE A 4 40.16 6.59 26.05
N ARG A 5 40.71 7.68 26.59
CA ARG A 5 40.09 8.51 27.64
C ARG A 5 39.35 9.67 27.00
N ILE A 6 38.17 9.97 27.51
CA ILE A 6 37.34 11.08 27.04
C ILE A 6 37.21 12.13 28.15
N THR A 7 37.40 13.40 27.80
CA THR A 7 37.16 14.53 28.70
C THR A 7 36.47 15.67 27.94
N ARG A 8 35.89 16.62 28.67
CA ARG A 8 35.48 17.92 28.10
C ARG A 8 36.50 18.99 28.45
N ASP A 9 36.74 19.93 27.55
CA ASP A 9 37.52 21.14 27.87
C ASP A 9 36.62 22.24 28.47
N GLU A 10 37.24 23.36 28.85
CA GLU A 10 36.59 24.55 29.42
C GLU A 10 35.52 25.19 28.51
N ASN A 11 35.55 24.88 27.21
CA ASN A 11 34.56 25.33 26.22
C ASN A 11 33.56 24.22 25.87
N ASN A 12 33.47 23.18 26.72
CA ASN A 12 32.56 22.04 26.58
C ASN A 12 32.81 21.16 25.34
N ALA A 13 33.96 21.30 24.66
CA ALA A 13 34.30 20.48 23.51
C ALA A 13 34.80 19.09 23.95
N VAL A 14 34.48 18.06 23.16
CA VAL A 14 34.94 16.69 23.44
C VAL A 14 36.42 16.58 23.09
N VAL A 15 37.21 16.02 24.01
CA VAL A 15 38.63 15.75 23.79
C VAL A 15 38.87 14.25 23.93
N LEU A 16 39.31 13.63 22.83
CA LEU A 16 39.70 12.23 22.79
C LEU A 16 41.20 12.14 23.06
N ARG A 17 41.60 11.48 24.14
CA ARG A 17 43.00 11.17 24.45
C ARG A 17 43.22 9.66 24.35
N PHE A 18 44.29 9.25 23.69
CA PHE A 18 44.62 7.83 23.53
C PHE A 18 46.11 7.60 23.72
N ASP A 19 46.50 6.39 24.06
CA ASP A 19 47.91 6.08 24.29
C ASP A 19 48.69 6.05 22.96
N LYS A 20 49.87 6.68 22.95
CA LYS A 20 50.78 6.62 21.79
C LYS A 20 51.29 5.19 21.64
N ARG A 21 51.30 4.68 20.41
CA ARG A 21 52.03 3.48 20.02
C ARG A 21 53.33 3.87 19.32
N ASP A 22 54.42 3.20 19.70
CA ASP A 22 55.76 3.50 19.19
C ASP A 22 55.95 3.11 17.72
N ASP A 23 55.14 2.18 17.20
CA ASP A 23 55.18 1.71 15.81
C ASP A 23 54.32 2.55 14.84
N CYS A 24 53.63 3.59 15.33
CA CYS A 24 52.73 4.42 14.54
C CYS A 24 53.30 5.83 14.27
N VAL A 25 53.30 6.25 13.00
CA VAL A 25 53.72 7.59 12.56
C VAL A 25 52.59 8.62 12.57
N SER A 26 51.35 8.19 12.37
CA SER A 26 50.17 9.08 12.39
C SER A 26 48.92 8.32 12.81
N TYR A 27 47.88 9.06 13.18
CA TYR A 27 46.59 8.54 13.64
C TYR A 27 45.44 9.18 12.89
N THR A 28 44.49 8.38 12.43
CA THR A 28 43.25 8.84 11.82
C THR A 28 42.09 8.59 12.79
N VAL A 29 41.39 9.67 13.16
CA VAL A 29 40.14 9.60 13.89
C VAL A 29 39.01 9.53 12.88
N TYR A 30 38.18 8.51 13.02
CA TYR A 30 36.95 8.32 12.28
C TYR A 30 35.77 8.61 13.20
N PHE A 31 34.71 9.15 12.62
CA PHE A 31 33.44 9.35 13.31
C PHE A 31 32.34 8.53 12.63
N ARG A 32 31.33 8.17 13.41
CA ARG A 32 30.13 7.50 12.92
C ARG A 32 28.91 7.98 13.72
N ARG A 33 27.85 8.36 13.01
CA ARG A 33 26.51 8.53 13.59
C ARG A 33 25.90 7.15 13.88
N GLU A 34 24.99 7.05 14.83
CA GLU A 34 24.43 5.78 15.32
C GLU A 34 24.04 4.78 14.21
N ASN A 35 23.57 5.26 13.06
CA ASN A 35 23.00 4.45 11.97
C ASN A 35 23.91 4.29 10.73
N GLY A 36 25.21 4.65 10.76
CA GLY A 36 26.03 4.86 9.54
C GLY A 36 27.36 4.09 9.41
N ARG A 37 28.12 4.35 8.34
CA ARG A 37 29.53 3.91 8.18
C ARG A 37 30.49 4.93 8.79
N PHE A 38 31.64 4.46 9.32
CA PHE A 38 32.71 5.33 9.81
C PHE A 38 33.30 6.18 8.67
N ARG A 39 33.39 7.50 8.87
CA ARG A 39 34.02 8.46 7.97
C ARG A 39 35.25 9.07 8.63
N ALA A 40 36.32 9.29 7.87
CA ALA A 40 37.52 9.93 8.40
C ALA A 40 37.18 11.37 8.79
N LEU A 41 37.57 11.77 10.00
CA LEU A 41 37.37 13.11 10.52
C LEU A 41 38.65 13.93 10.38
N ILE A 42 39.74 13.39 10.91
CA ILE A 42 41.03 14.08 10.99
C ILE A 42 42.16 13.06 11.07
N THR A 43 43.27 13.37 10.43
CA THR A 43 44.55 12.66 10.60
C THR A 43 45.51 13.57 11.36
N THR A 44 46.21 13.02 12.36
CA THR A 44 47.09 13.79 13.23
C THR A 44 48.24 12.94 13.78
N GLU A 45 49.33 13.58 14.17
CA GLU A 45 50.42 12.95 14.93
C GLU A 45 50.20 13.05 16.46
N LYS A 46 49.21 13.86 16.88
CA LYS A 46 48.89 14.10 18.28
C LYS A 46 48.00 12.98 18.84
N THR A 47 48.23 12.63 20.09
CA THR A 47 47.42 11.64 20.83
C THR A 47 46.29 12.26 21.64
N ALA A 48 46.06 13.56 21.46
CA ALA A 48 44.92 14.29 22.00
C ALA A 48 44.27 15.08 20.87
N VAL A 49 43.00 14.77 20.59
CA VAL A 49 42.23 15.37 19.49
C VAL A 49 41.01 16.06 20.06
N LYS A 50 40.93 17.37 19.83
CA LYS A 50 39.73 18.17 20.12
C LYS A 50 38.74 17.98 18.98
N VAL A 51 37.56 17.48 19.32
CA VAL A 51 36.43 17.35 18.41
C VAL A 51 35.39 18.37 18.82
N ASN A 52 35.20 19.39 17.99
CA ASN A 52 34.08 20.31 18.18
C ASN A 52 32.81 19.48 18.17
N ALA A 53 31.98 19.64 19.19
CA ALA A 53 30.75 18.87 19.38
C ALA A 53 29.80 19.16 18.22
N VAL A 54 29.92 18.40 17.13
CA VAL A 54 28.90 18.35 16.09
C VAL A 54 27.80 17.47 16.66
N LEU A 55 26.62 18.06 16.88
CA LEU A 55 25.41 17.36 17.31
C LEU A 55 25.25 16.05 16.51
N GLY A 56 25.19 14.91 17.21
CA GLY A 56 24.95 13.59 16.63
C GLY A 56 26.17 12.70 16.34
N LEU A 57 27.38 13.07 16.76
CA LEU A 57 28.55 12.16 16.73
C LEU A 57 28.56 11.25 17.96
N CYS A 58 28.17 9.98 17.79
CA CYS A 58 28.05 9.03 18.90
C CYS A 58 29.25 8.07 19.01
N TYR A 59 29.94 7.76 17.89
CA TYR A 59 31.05 6.80 17.90
C TYR A 59 32.30 7.36 17.25
N PHE A 60 33.44 7.19 17.91
CA PHE A 60 34.76 7.48 17.36
C PHE A 60 35.59 6.21 17.28
N ARG A 61 36.25 6.01 16.14
CA ARG A 61 37.27 4.96 15.95
C ARG A 61 38.59 5.62 15.67
N ILE A 62 39.67 5.14 16.28
CA ILE A 62 41.01 5.67 16.08
C ILE A 62 41.87 4.56 15.49
N THR A 63 42.54 4.83 14.38
CA THR A 63 43.52 3.91 13.78
C THR A 63 44.87 4.59 13.66
N GLY A 64 45.96 3.88 13.92
CA GLY A 64 47.32 4.33 13.64
C GLY A 64 47.84 3.80 12.31
N LEU A 65 48.68 4.57 11.62
CA LEU A 65 49.44 4.15 10.45
C LEU A 65 50.89 3.89 10.88
N THR A 66 51.43 2.72 10.53
CA THR A 66 52.82 2.34 10.81
C THR A 66 53.79 2.84 9.72
N GLU A 67 55.10 2.89 10.01
CA GLU A 67 56.14 3.25 9.03
C GLU A 67 56.09 2.39 7.76
N ASN A 68 55.67 1.13 7.88
CA ASN A 68 55.53 0.19 6.77
C ASN A 68 54.18 0.28 6.04
N GLY A 69 53.39 1.34 6.28
CA GLY A 69 52.11 1.58 5.61
C GLY A 69 50.93 0.73 6.09
N ARG A 70 51.08 -0.05 7.18
CA ARG A 70 49.98 -0.85 7.76
C ARG A 70 49.13 -0.01 8.70
N THR A 71 47.81 -0.17 8.61
CA THR A 71 46.83 0.46 9.51
C THR A 71 46.49 -0.47 10.68
N VAL A 72 46.60 0.04 11.91
CA VAL A 72 46.30 -0.67 13.16
C VAL A 72 45.18 0.02 13.93
N ASN A 73 44.22 -0.75 14.45
CA ASN A 73 43.13 -0.21 15.27
C ASN A 73 43.63 0.10 16.69
N ILE A 74 43.51 1.36 17.12
CA ILE A 74 43.87 1.81 18.47
C ILE A 74 42.72 1.55 19.42
N GLY A 75 41.50 1.85 18.99
CA GLY A 75 40.28 1.62 19.77
C GLY A 75 39.04 2.25 19.14
N THR A 76 37.89 1.95 19.72
CA THR A 76 36.60 2.59 19.40
C THR A 76 35.96 3.00 20.71
N VAL A 77 35.38 4.20 20.75
CA VAL A 77 34.74 4.75 21.94
C VAL A 77 33.37 5.33 21.60
N ASP A 78 32.42 5.09 22.49
CA ASP A 78 31.06 5.62 22.44
C ASP A 78 30.97 6.87 23.34
N THR A 79 30.58 7.99 22.74
CA THR A 79 30.42 9.28 23.41
C THR A 79 28.94 9.62 23.67
N SER A 80 28.01 8.72 23.39
CA SER A 80 26.56 8.93 23.60
C SER A 80 26.21 9.27 25.05
N SER A 81 26.90 8.66 26.02
CA SER A 81 26.75 8.93 27.46
C SER A 81 27.18 10.34 27.87
N LEU A 82 27.95 11.03 27.03
CA LEU A 82 28.37 12.40 27.25
C LEU A 82 27.42 13.41 26.62
N LEU A 83 26.42 13.01 25.84
CA LEU A 83 25.42 13.93 25.32
C LEU A 83 24.46 14.33 26.44
N LYS A 84 24.22 15.64 26.61
CA LYS A 84 23.13 16.10 27.49
C LYS A 84 21.83 15.64 26.84
N LYS A 85 21.12 14.72 27.49
CA LYS A 85 19.83 14.22 26.99
C LYS A 85 18.73 15.19 27.36
N THR A 86 17.78 15.37 26.46
CA THR A 86 16.51 16.03 26.77
C THR A 86 15.59 15.01 27.42
N SER A 87 15.05 15.34 28.59
CA SER A 87 14.17 14.44 29.35
C SER A 87 12.70 14.67 29.04
N PHE A 88 11.94 13.58 28.95
CA PHE A 88 10.50 13.56 28.72
C PHE A 88 9.80 12.73 29.79
N ILE A 89 8.70 13.23 30.34
CA ILE A 89 7.68 12.36 30.95
C ILE A 89 6.66 12.01 29.88
N THR A 90 6.36 10.71 29.74
CA THR A 90 5.38 10.22 28.75
C THR A 90 4.08 9.78 29.41
N MET A 91 2.95 10.03 28.72
CA MET A 91 1.62 9.57 29.11
C MET A 91 0.79 9.22 27.86
N GLY A 92 0.04 8.12 27.87
CA GLY A 92 -0.85 7.72 26.76
C GLY A 92 -0.39 6.47 26.00
N SER A 93 -0.46 6.51 24.66
CA SER A 93 -0.31 5.29 23.86
C SER A 93 1.13 4.75 23.77
N TYR A 94 1.27 3.53 23.24
CA TYR A 94 2.57 2.96 22.89
C TYR A 94 3.32 3.79 21.84
N ASN A 95 2.63 4.59 21.02
CA ASN A 95 3.28 5.47 20.05
C ASN A 95 4.14 6.52 20.76
N ILE A 96 3.67 7.10 21.87
CA ILE A 96 4.44 8.10 22.65
C ILE A 96 5.77 7.52 23.16
N GLN A 97 5.71 6.30 23.69
CA GLN A 97 6.91 5.58 24.14
C GLN A 97 7.89 5.42 22.97
N MET A 98 7.42 4.90 21.83
CA MET A 98 8.28 4.66 20.67
C MET A 98 8.88 5.95 20.08
N ILE A 99 8.13 7.05 20.07
CA ILE A 99 8.63 8.35 19.62
C ILE A 99 9.83 8.80 20.46
N THR A 100 9.77 8.63 21.78
CA THR A 100 10.79 9.13 22.71
C THR A 100 11.95 8.17 22.93
N GLU A 101 11.75 6.85 22.79
CA GLU A 101 12.80 5.84 22.99
C GLU A 101 13.71 5.61 21.78
N ARG A 102 13.29 6.07 20.59
CA ARG A 102 14.07 5.84 19.35
C ARG A 102 15.36 6.64 19.26
N SER A 103 15.39 7.83 19.86
CA SER A 103 16.55 8.72 19.76
C SER A 103 17.46 8.58 20.98
N PRO A 104 18.78 8.42 20.81
CA PRO A 104 19.72 8.41 21.93
C PRO A 104 19.83 9.77 22.62
N LYS A 105 19.34 10.84 21.96
CA LYS A 105 19.30 12.22 22.46
C LYS A 105 18.26 12.39 23.56
N PHE A 106 17.31 11.48 23.68
CA PHE A 106 16.19 11.59 24.59
C PHE A 106 16.35 10.61 25.75
N SER A 107 15.78 10.99 26.89
CA SER A 107 15.53 10.08 28.00
C SER A 107 14.05 10.17 28.36
N ALA A 108 13.35 9.04 28.38
CA ALA A 108 11.92 8.99 28.63
C ALA A 108 11.62 8.31 29.97
N ASP A 109 10.79 8.95 30.79
CA ASP A 109 10.13 8.34 31.94
C ASP A 109 8.74 7.84 31.49
N ASN A 110 8.62 6.51 31.38
CA ASN A 110 7.41 5.83 30.93
C ASN A 110 6.52 5.33 32.07
N THR A 111 6.76 5.76 33.31
CA THR A 111 6.00 5.30 34.49
C THR A 111 4.51 5.59 34.36
N LEU A 112 4.15 6.74 33.75
CA LEU A 112 2.77 7.14 33.55
C LEU A 112 2.19 6.75 32.19
N ARG A 113 2.93 5.98 31.38
CA ARG A 113 2.54 5.67 29.99
C ARG A 113 1.12 5.12 29.91
N ARG A 114 0.77 4.11 30.70
CA ARG A 114 -0.54 3.44 30.59
C ARG A 114 -1.71 4.25 31.14
N ILE A 115 -1.46 5.39 31.79
CA ILE A 115 -2.50 6.18 32.46
C ILE A 115 -3.16 7.10 31.44
N SER A 116 -4.49 7.10 31.43
CA SER A 116 -5.30 8.03 30.66
C SER A 116 -5.16 9.46 31.21
N PRO A 117 -4.93 10.48 30.37
CA PRO A 117 -5.02 11.88 30.79
C PRO A 117 -6.32 12.23 31.53
N LEU A 118 -7.44 11.59 31.15
CA LEU A 118 -8.75 11.83 31.77
C LEU A 118 -8.92 11.22 33.18
N THR A 119 -7.96 10.40 33.64
CA THR A 119 -8.02 9.76 34.97
C THR A 119 -6.83 10.13 35.86
N ALA A 120 -5.90 10.94 35.38
CA ALA A 120 -4.63 11.25 36.06
C ALA A 120 -4.77 11.92 37.44
N PHE A 121 -5.95 12.46 37.76
CA PHE A 121 -6.24 13.23 38.98
C PHE A 121 -6.95 12.44 40.09
N PHE A 122 -7.19 11.14 39.91
CA PHE A 122 -7.90 10.30 40.87
C PHE A 122 -6.97 9.42 41.77
N PRO A 123 -7.38 9.07 43.02
CA PRO A 123 -6.58 8.37 44.06
C PRO A 123 -6.11 6.92 43.81
N GLU A 124 -5.19 6.44 44.69
CA GLU A 124 -4.52 5.12 44.94
C GLU A 124 -2.92 4.87 44.76
N LYS A 125 -2.29 3.83 45.33
CA LYS A 125 -0.81 3.77 45.50
C LYS A 125 0.08 3.46 44.27
N VAL A 126 1.22 4.18 44.17
CA VAL A 126 2.38 3.91 43.29
C VAL A 126 3.48 3.13 44.06
N ASP A 127 3.77 1.87 43.71
CA ASP A 127 4.98 1.13 44.11
C ASP A 127 5.41 0.07 43.04
N GLU A 128 6.70 -0.25 43.00
CA GLU A 128 7.55 -0.55 41.82
C GLU A 128 7.32 -1.85 41.01
N LYS A 129 6.28 -2.67 41.29
CA LYS A 129 6.22 -4.03 40.68
C LYS A 129 4.96 -4.43 39.91
N ASN A 130 3.82 -3.74 40.01
CA ASN A 130 2.63 -3.96 39.16
C ASN A 130 1.63 -2.80 39.34
N ILE A 131 1.14 -2.25 38.23
CA ILE A 131 0.57 -0.89 38.10
C ILE A 131 -0.96 -0.94 37.99
N ASP A 132 -1.68 -0.39 38.97
CA ASP A 132 -2.52 0.83 38.83
C ASP A 132 -3.40 0.98 40.06
N SER A 133 -3.22 2.12 40.72
CA SER A 133 -4.06 2.74 41.74
C SER A 133 -3.36 4.14 42.00
N GLY A 134 -4.00 5.36 42.03
CA GLY A 134 -3.42 6.77 41.99
C GLY A 134 -3.40 7.89 43.15
N LYS A 135 -3.74 9.16 42.91
CA LYS A 135 -3.31 10.32 43.76
C LYS A 135 -1.78 10.32 43.77
N LYS A 136 -1.22 10.37 42.58
CA LYS A 136 0.15 10.80 42.36
C LYS A 136 0.57 11.02 40.92
N ALA A 137 -0.26 10.94 39.86
CA ALA A 137 0.29 11.22 38.53
C ALA A 137 0.86 12.64 38.45
N PHE A 138 0.10 13.65 38.87
CA PHE A 138 0.60 15.02 38.95
C PHE A 138 1.66 15.24 40.04
N GLU A 139 1.53 14.65 41.23
CA GLU A 139 2.58 14.73 42.27
C GLU A 139 3.89 14.02 41.83
N TYR A 140 3.77 12.96 41.04
CA TYR A 140 4.89 12.22 40.45
C TYR A 140 5.54 13.06 39.36
N ILE A 141 4.73 13.68 38.48
CA ILE A 141 5.22 14.63 37.48
C ILE A 141 5.96 15.78 38.15
N GLU A 142 5.41 16.30 39.25
CA GLU A 142 6.03 17.37 40.03
C GLU A 142 7.37 16.94 40.65
N LYS A 143 7.44 15.73 41.22
CA LYS A 143 8.67 15.18 41.84
C LYS A 143 9.73 14.74 40.84
N ASN A 144 9.33 14.27 39.67
CA ASN A 144 10.21 13.70 38.64
C ASN A 144 10.28 14.60 37.40
N LYS A 145 10.14 15.91 37.59
CA LYS A 145 10.02 16.91 36.51
C LYS A 145 11.12 16.72 35.46
N SER A 146 10.68 16.47 34.23
CA SER A 146 11.52 16.41 33.03
C SER A 146 11.49 17.72 32.25
N ASP A 147 12.32 17.87 31.22
CA ASP A 147 12.38 19.06 30.37
C ASP A 147 11.04 19.31 29.65
N PHE A 148 10.37 18.24 29.21
CA PHE A 148 9.09 18.28 28.51
C PHE A 148 8.10 17.25 29.04
N PHE A 149 6.81 17.53 28.88
CA PHE A 149 5.72 16.58 29.07
C PHE A 149 5.09 16.25 27.72
N ILE A 150 5.10 14.99 27.32
CA ILE A 150 4.59 14.52 26.02
C ILE A 150 3.50 13.47 26.20
N PHE A 151 2.38 13.64 25.50
CA PHE A 151 1.25 12.74 25.65
C PHE A 151 0.33 12.67 24.43
N ASP A 152 -0.52 11.65 24.39
CA ASP A 152 -1.70 11.59 23.50
C ASP A 152 -2.97 11.19 24.26
N PHE A 153 -4.12 11.34 23.60
CA PHE A 153 -5.42 10.88 24.09
C PHE A 153 -5.85 9.53 23.51
N TYR A 154 -5.01 8.87 22.71
CA TYR A 154 -5.42 7.70 21.94
C TYR A 154 -5.72 6.50 22.83
N GLY A 155 -4.87 6.24 23.82
CA GLY A 155 -5.08 5.16 24.79
C GLY A 155 -6.42 5.28 25.52
N THR A 156 -6.80 6.50 25.90
CA THR A 156 -8.08 6.82 26.52
C THR A 156 -9.27 6.43 25.63
N ALA A 157 -9.23 6.83 24.36
CA ALA A 157 -10.34 6.61 23.45
C ALA A 157 -10.50 5.13 23.05
N VAL A 158 -9.38 4.39 22.94
CA VAL A 158 -9.42 2.97 22.54
C VAL A 158 -9.82 2.06 23.69
N HIS A 159 -9.22 2.25 24.86
CA HIS A 159 -9.46 1.34 25.99
C HIS A 159 -10.70 1.71 26.80
N GLY A 160 -11.15 2.98 26.71
CA GLY A 160 -12.30 3.50 27.43
C GLY A 160 -11.97 3.83 28.89
N LEU A 161 -12.99 4.28 29.62
CA LEU A 161 -12.90 4.58 31.05
C LEU A 161 -13.73 3.58 31.85
N ILE A 162 -13.28 3.25 33.06
CA ILE A 162 -14.07 2.52 34.03
C ILE A 162 -14.60 3.52 35.07
N LYS A 163 -15.91 3.55 35.28
CA LYS A 163 -16.56 4.34 36.33
C LYS A 163 -16.64 3.52 37.60
N ALA A 164 -15.87 3.89 38.61
CA ALA A 164 -15.96 3.36 39.98
C ALA A 164 -16.72 4.35 40.88
N GLU A 165 -17.08 3.93 42.10
CA GLU A 165 -18.05 4.63 42.98
C GLU A 165 -17.87 6.15 43.06
N ASN A 166 -16.62 6.62 43.18
CA ASN A 166 -16.30 8.06 43.29
C ASN A 166 -15.20 8.51 42.31
N THR A 167 -14.92 7.75 41.25
CA THR A 167 -13.74 7.99 40.39
C THR A 167 -13.84 7.36 39.00
N PHE A 168 -12.91 7.75 38.11
CA PHE A 168 -12.68 7.09 36.83
C PHE A 168 -11.31 6.42 36.81
N LEU A 169 -11.24 5.18 36.33
CA LEU A 169 -10.02 4.42 36.10
C LEU A 169 -9.76 4.25 34.60
N THR A 170 -8.50 4.01 34.22
CA THR A 170 -8.14 3.75 32.83
C THR A 170 -8.56 2.33 32.44
N GLY A 171 -9.34 2.18 31.37
CA GLY A 171 -9.69 0.86 30.82
C GLY A 171 -8.50 0.15 30.17
N GLY A 172 -8.58 -1.17 29.98
CA GLY A 172 -7.51 -1.95 29.35
C GLY A 172 -6.25 -2.16 30.21
N ILE A 173 -6.30 -1.75 31.48
CA ILE A 173 -5.34 -2.10 32.53
C ILE A 173 -5.89 -3.30 33.31
N ASP A 174 -5.05 -4.32 33.47
CA ASP A 174 -5.40 -5.57 34.14
C ASP A 174 -6.01 -5.33 35.52
N GLY A 175 -7.28 -5.69 35.69
CA GLY A 175 -7.99 -5.62 36.97
C GLY A 175 -8.90 -4.42 37.14
N ASN A 176 -8.71 -3.33 36.40
CA ASN A 176 -9.55 -2.13 36.50
C ASN A 176 -11.00 -2.42 36.12
N GLU A 177 -11.24 -3.31 35.15
CA GLU A 177 -12.59 -3.68 34.70
C GLU A 177 -13.39 -4.43 35.79
N LYS A 178 -12.74 -4.92 36.85
CA LYS A 178 -13.42 -5.57 37.99
C LYS A 178 -13.88 -4.56 39.06
N LEU A 179 -13.42 -3.32 38.99
CA LEU A 179 -13.62 -2.29 40.02
C LEU A 179 -14.76 -1.33 39.71
N GLY A 180 -15.38 -1.42 38.53
CA GLY A 180 -16.46 -0.53 38.13
C GLY A 180 -17.07 -0.84 36.77
N GLU A 181 -17.93 0.05 36.30
CA GLU A 181 -18.64 -0.07 35.02
C GLU A 181 -17.82 0.50 33.87
N LYS A 182 -17.64 -0.27 32.79
CA LYS A 182 -16.99 0.24 31.58
C LYS A 182 -17.89 1.21 30.83
N LEU A 183 -17.46 2.46 30.70
CA LEU A 183 -18.11 3.48 29.89
C LEU A 183 -17.93 3.21 28.38
N PRO A 184 -18.81 3.74 27.52
CA PRO A 184 -18.59 3.69 26.08
C PRO A 184 -17.29 4.42 25.70
N ASN A 185 -16.56 3.86 24.73
CA ASN A 185 -15.31 4.45 24.22
C ASN A 185 -15.50 5.88 23.66
N ILE A 186 -16.69 6.17 23.12
CA ILE A 186 -17.07 7.51 22.67
C ILE A 186 -17.84 8.16 23.82
N LEU A 187 -17.15 9.05 24.55
CA LEU A 187 -17.73 9.75 25.68
C LEU A 187 -18.48 10.99 25.22
N PRO A 188 -19.64 11.31 25.84
CA PRO A 188 -20.36 12.52 25.53
C PRO A 188 -19.64 13.75 26.14
N PRO A 189 -19.81 14.97 25.57
CA PRO A 189 -19.13 16.19 26.02
C PRO A 189 -19.24 16.48 27.51
N GLU A 190 -20.40 16.20 28.11
CA GLU A 190 -20.70 16.45 29.50
C GLU A 190 -19.86 15.57 30.45
N VAL A 191 -19.28 14.47 29.92
CA VAL A 191 -18.39 13.58 30.65
C VAL A 191 -16.93 13.95 30.40
N TYR A 192 -16.48 14.07 29.14
CA TYR A 192 -15.03 14.25 28.89
C TYR A 192 -14.56 15.69 29.10
N GLN A 193 -15.37 16.72 28.81
CA GLN A 193 -14.92 18.11 28.92
C GLN A 193 -14.51 18.49 30.36
N PRO A 194 -15.29 18.16 31.41
CA PRO A 194 -14.87 18.43 32.79
C PRO A 194 -13.57 17.72 33.17
N LEU A 195 -13.32 16.50 32.66
CA LEU A 195 -12.09 15.76 32.92
C LEU A 195 -10.89 16.40 32.21
N VAL A 196 -11.09 16.88 30.97
CA VAL A 196 -10.09 17.64 30.22
C VAL A 196 -9.79 18.98 30.89
N ASP A 197 -10.80 19.69 31.41
CA ASP A 197 -10.62 20.95 32.16
C ASP A 197 -9.73 20.76 33.38
N ILE A 198 -9.97 19.69 34.15
CA ILE A 198 -9.14 19.36 35.33
C ILE A 198 -7.71 19.04 34.88
N PHE A 199 -7.54 18.17 33.87
CA PHE A 199 -6.22 17.80 33.37
C PHE A 199 -5.43 19.02 32.86
N ALA A 200 -6.06 19.87 32.06
CA ALA A 200 -5.48 21.11 31.53
C ALA A 200 -5.05 22.07 32.65
N LYS A 201 -5.91 22.26 33.66
CA LYS A 201 -5.61 23.11 34.81
C LYS A 201 -4.41 22.61 35.62
N GLU A 202 -4.35 21.30 35.88
CA GLU A 202 -3.26 20.73 36.68
C GLU A 202 -1.93 20.70 35.93
N ILE A 203 -1.92 20.35 34.63
CA ILE A 203 -0.66 20.30 33.87
C ILE A 203 -0.04 21.68 33.66
N LEU A 204 -0.87 22.74 33.49
CA LEU A 204 -0.40 24.12 33.36
C LEU A 204 0.25 24.67 34.63
N LYS A 205 0.00 24.06 35.80
CA LYS A 205 0.74 24.41 37.03
C LYS A 205 2.16 23.86 37.01
N LEU A 206 2.39 22.76 36.29
CA LEU A 206 3.66 22.03 36.29
C LEU A 206 4.56 22.45 35.12
N TYR A 207 3.97 22.69 33.95
CA TYR A 207 4.67 23.02 32.72
C TYR A 207 4.09 24.27 32.04
N PRO A 208 4.96 25.17 31.52
CA PRO A 208 4.51 26.17 30.57
C PRO A 208 4.08 25.51 29.25
N ASN A 209 3.24 26.21 28.48
CA ASN A 209 2.59 25.65 27.29
C ASN A 209 3.57 25.17 26.19
N ASP A 210 4.72 25.81 26.06
CA ASP A 210 5.81 25.48 25.14
C ASP A 210 6.61 24.23 25.55
N LYS A 211 6.38 23.72 26.76
CA LYS A 211 6.94 22.46 27.26
C LYS A 211 5.92 21.32 27.33
N ILE A 212 4.68 21.57 26.91
CA ILE A 212 3.62 20.56 26.79
C ILE A 212 3.50 20.18 25.31
N ILE A 213 3.70 18.90 25.00
CA ILE A 213 3.63 18.36 23.65
C ILE A 213 2.44 17.40 23.56
N LEU A 214 1.46 17.76 22.73
CA LEU A 214 0.35 16.88 22.36
C LEU A 214 0.68 16.20 21.03
N VAL A 215 0.72 14.87 21.02
CA VAL A 215 0.77 14.07 19.80
C VAL A 215 -0.66 13.65 19.44
N ARG A 216 -1.13 14.03 18.25
CA ARG A 216 -2.45 13.65 17.75
C ARG A 216 -2.33 12.31 17.02
N THR A 217 -2.87 11.27 17.66
CA THR A 217 -2.78 9.89 17.19
C THR A 217 -4.18 9.43 16.79
N LEU A 218 -4.36 9.08 15.51
CA LEU A 218 -5.60 8.48 15.01
C LEU A 218 -5.51 6.96 14.88
N SER A 219 -6.65 6.29 14.76
CA SER A 219 -6.69 4.90 14.31
C SER A 219 -6.52 4.86 12.79
N PRO A 220 -5.44 4.26 12.25
CA PRO A 220 -5.17 4.28 10.83
C PRO A 220 -6.20 3.45 10.05
N GLU A 221 -6.55 3.93 8.86
CA GLU A 221 -7.38 3.20 7.89
C GLU A 221 -6.55 2.19 7.10
N PHE A 222 -5.27 2.49 6.91
CA PHE A 222 -4.34 1.69 6.13
C PHE A 222 -3.18 1.19 6.98
N TYR A 223 -2.79 -0.05 6.73
CA TYR A 223 -1.73 -0.71 7.46
C TYR A 223 -0.67 -1.28 6.52
N GLY A 224 0.59 -1.06 6.87
CA GLY A 224 1.78 -1.71 6.37
C GLY A 224 1.93 -3.13 6.91
N LEU A 225 2.34 -4.07 6.06
CA LEU A 225 2.95 -5.33 6.49
C LEU A 225 4.08 -5.66 5.51
N SER A 226 5.34 -5.52 5.96
CA SER A 226 6.48 -5.55 5.03
C SER A 226 6.27 -4.49 3.93
N ARG A 227 6.22 -4.86 2.64
CA ARG A 227 5.94 -3.95 1.51
C ARG A 227 4.47 -3.87 1.09
N GLN A 228 3.55 -4.37 1.92
CA GLN A 228 2.11 -4.40 1.62
C GLN A 228 1.33 -3.28 2.28
N VAL A 229 0.33 -2.78 1.57
CA VAL A 229 -0.71 -1.92 2.15
C VAL A 229 -2.02 -2.69 2.23
N ARG A 230 -2.63 -2.68 3.41
CA ARG A 230 -3.91 -3.32 3.69
C ARG A 230 -4.88 -2.30 4.22
N LYS A 231 -6.11 -2.34 3.69
CA LYS A 231 -7.21 -1.52 4.19
C LYS A 231 -7.86 -2.20 5.39
N SER A 232 -8.06 -1.45 6.47
CA SER A 232 -8.81 -1.84 7.66
C SER A 232 -10.23 -1.25 7.60
N THR A 233 -11.13 -1.77 8.45
CA THR A 233 -12.40 -1.12 8.74
C THR A 233 -12.13 0.28 9.32
N PRO A 234 -12.65 1.36 8.70
CA PRO A 234 -12.44 2.71 9.19
C PRO A 234 -13.05 2.92 10.58
N LYS A 235 -12.30 3.46 11.54
CA LYS A 235 -12.80 3.83 12.88
C LYS A 235 -13.21 5.32 12.93
N ASN A 236 -14.00 5.78 11.95
CA ASN A 236 -14.31 7.20 11.75
C ASN A 236 -14.91 7.88 12.99
N ARG A 237 -15.85 7.22 13.68
CA ARG A 237 -16.49 7.77 14.89
C ARG A 237 -15.49 7.95 16.05
N LEU A 238 -14.52 7.05 16.18
CA LEU A 238 -13.45 7.14 17.18
C LEU A 238 -12.51 8.30 16.86
N ASN A 239 -12.07 8.40 15.60
CA ASN A 239 -11.18 9.47 15.14
C ASN A 239 -11.84 10.85 15.24
N GLU A 240 -13.15 10.95 14.97
CA GLU A 240 -13.92 12.18 15.18
C GLU A 240 -13.99 12.58 16.66
N PHE A 241 -14.22 11.61 17.56
CA PHE A 241 -14.21 11.83 19.00
C PHE A 241 -12.85 12.33 19.50
N LEU A 242 -11.76 11.66 19.09
CA LEU A 242 -10.39 12.07 19.38
C LEU A 242 -10.14 13.52 18.94
N SER A 243 -10.48 13.85 17.69
CA SER A 243 -10.29 15.21 17.16
C SER A 243 -11.07 16.27 17.95
N LYS A 244 -12.28 15.97 18.43
CA LYS A 244 -13.07 16.90 19.25
C LYS A 244 -12.44 17.14 20.62
N MET A 245 -12.00 16.06 21.29
CA MET A 245 -11.36 16.13 22.59
C MET A 245 -10.00 16.86 22.53
N GLU A 246 -9.17 16.52 21.53
CA GLU A 246 -7.89 17.18 21.28
C GLU A 246 -8.06 18.67 20.96
N ALA A 247 -9.02 19.03 20.10
CA ALA A 247 -9.31 20.43 19.78
C ALA A 247 -9.76 21.22 21.02
N TYR A 248 -10.54 20.60 21.90
CA TYR A 248 -10.93 21.19 23.17
C TYR A 248 -9.72 21.44 24.08
N PHE A 249 -8.84 20.45 24.23
CA PHE A 249 -7.60 20.61 25.01
C PHE A 249 -6.67 21.68 24.43
N ILE A 250 -6.48 21.70 23.10
CA ILE A 250 -5.64 22.70 22.41
C ILE A 250 -6.13 24.12 22.71
N LYS A 251 -7.45 24.35 22.73
CA LYS A 251 -8.05 25.64 23.07
C LYS A 251 -7.73 26.09 24.50
N LEU A 252 -7.60 25.15 25.44
CA LEU A 252 -7.34 25.45 26.85
C LEU A 252 -5.85 25.69 27.11
N VAL A 253 -4.97 24.84 26.57
CA VAL A 253 -3.56 24.78 26.96
C VAL A 253 -2.62 25.47 25.97
N HIS A 254 -3.01 25.56 24.69
CA HIS A 254 -2.15 26.02 23.59
C HIS A 254 -0.78 25.29 23.56
N PRO A 255 -0.77 23.94 23.59
CA PRO A 255 0.46 23.15 23.62
C PRO A 255 1.19 23.21 22.28
N VAL A 256 2.41 22.68 22.24
CA VAL A 256 3.05 22.26 20.99
C VAL A 256 2.34 21.01 20.47
N VAL A 257 1.99 20.98 19.18
CA VAL A 257 1.20 19.88 18.59
C VAL A 257 1.99 19.16 17.50
N ILE A 258 2.05 17.83 17.58
CA ILE A 258 2.53 16.95 16.50
C ILE A 258 1.31 16.20 15.93
N ASP A 259 0.97 16.46 14.67
CA ASP A 259 -0.24 15.96 13.99
C ASP A 259 0.13 15.29 12.65
N LEU A 260 0.88 14.20 12.75
CA LEU A 260 1.42 13.49 11.59
C LEU A 260 0.69 12.17 11.28
N SER A 261 -0.08 11.63 12.24
CA SER A 261 -0.60 10.26 12.18
C SER A 261 -1.47 9.99 10.95
N GLY A 262 -2.21 10.97 10.43
CA GLY A 262 -3.01 10.82 9.20
C GLY A 262 -2.23 10.72 7.90
N LYS A 263 -0.91 10.91 7.92
CA LYS A 263 -0.02 10.76 6.75
C LYS A 263 0.66 9.39 6.68
N TYR A 264 0.47 8.56 7.70
CA TYR A 264 1.21 7.32 7.87
C TYR A 264 0.33 6.09 8.01
N PHE A 265 0.90 4.91 7.77
CA PHE A 265 0.21 3.64 7.91
C PHE A 265 0.46 3.01 9.27
N GLY A 266 -0.51 2.25 9.77
CA GLY A 266 -0.30 1.37 10.92
C GLY A 266 0.63 0.21 10.56
N ASP A 267 1.41 -0.32 11.50
CA ASP A 267 2.27 -1.49 11.29
C ASP A 267 1.62 -2.77 11.84
N LEU A 268 1.23 -3.68 10.94
CA LEU A 268 0.65 -4.98 11.30
C LEU A 268 1.68 -5.99 11.82
N ALA A 269 2.97 -5.73 11.67
CA ALA A 269 4.02 -6.59 12.24
C ALA A 269 4.05 -6.47 13.77
N VAL A 270 3.58 -5.35 14.32
CA VAL A 270 3.59 -5.07 15.75
C VAL A 270 2.37 -5.69 16.42
N LYS A 271 2.60 -6.72 17.26
CA LYS A 271 1.55 -7.45 18.00
C LYS A 271 1.70 -7.31 19.51
N GLY A 272 0.59 -7.37 20.24
CA GLY A 272 0.50 -7.42 21.71
C GLY A 272 -0.52 -6.43 22.30
N ASP A 273 -0.76 -6.54 23.60
CA ASP A 273 -1.73 -5.70 24.31
C ASP A 273 -1.31 -4.22 24.31
N GLY A 274 -2.26 -3.33 24.00
CA GLY A 274 -2.03 -1.88 23.91
C GLY A 274 -1.27 -1.41 22.66
N LYS A 275 -1.12 -2.28 21.64
CA LYS A 275 -0.46 -1.98 20.36
C LYS A 275 -1.44 -1.86 19.18
N GLU A 276 -2.72 -1.64 19.47
CA GLU A 276 -3.68 -1.26 18.44
C GLU A 276 -3.25 0.11 17.87
N ALA A 277 -3.06 0.21 16.55
CA ALA A 277 -2.59 1.43 15.84
C ALA A 277 -1.16 1.91 16.13
N VAL A 278 -0.21 1.00 16.32
CA VAL A 278 1.22 1.37 16.18
C VAL A 278 1.49 1.74 14.73
N PHE A 279 2.16 2.86 14.48
CA PHE A 279 2.49 3.33 13.13
C PHE A 279 3.79 2.72 12.58
N ASP A 280 4.01 2.88 11.28
CA ASP A 280 5.23 2.46 10.60
C ASP A 280 6.49 3.24 11.04
N SER A 281 7.66 2.78 10.62
CA SER A 281 8.93 3.40 10.99
C SER A 281 9.11 4.83 10.48
N TYR A 282 8.41 5.22 9.41
CA TYR A 282 8.51 6.55 8.81
C TYR A 282 7.79 7.59 9.67
N TYR A 283 6.62 7.24 10.21
CA TYR A 283 5.91 8.07 11.20
C TYR A 283 6.82 8.46 12.37
N PHE A 284 7.50 7.47 12.94
CA PHE A 284 8.36 7.70 14.09
C PHE A 284 9.60 8.54 13.76
N ALA A 285 10.15 8.41 12.55
CA ALA A 285 11.29 9.22 12.11
C ALA A 285 10.90 10.71 11.99
N ASP A 286 9.71 11.01 11.48
CA ASP A 286 9.22 12.38 11.41
C ASP A 286 8.85 12.95 12.77
N CYS A 287 8.26 12.15 13.66
CA CYS A 287 8.03 12.58 15.03
C CYS A 287 9.35 12.88 15.77
N GLU A 288 10.40 12.07 15.56
CA GLU A 288 11.74 12.35 16.11
C GLU A 288 12.29 13.67 15.57
N LYS A 289 12.16 13.93 14.26
CA LYS A 289 12.58 15.19 13.64
C LYS A 289 11.81 16.39 14.22
N ALA A 290 10.50 16.26 14.39
CA ALA A 290 9.68 17.30 15.03
C ALA A 290 10.15 17.57 16.46
N LEU A 291 10.50 16.54 17.24
CA LEU A 291 11.07 16.72 18.58
C LEU A 291 12.42 17.43 18.55
N ASP A 292 13.31 17.08 17.61
CA ASP A 292 14.59 17.77 17.43
C ASP A 292 14.39 19.28 17.16
N GLU A 293 13.43 19.65 16.31
CA GLU A 293 13.07 21.05 16.01
C GLU A 293 12.52 21.77 17.26
N ILE A 294 11.60 21.14 17.99
CA ILE A 294 11.02 21.68 19.25
C ILE A 294 12.13 21.98 20.28
N ILE A 295 13.07 21.05 20.45
CA ILE A 295 14.15 21.19 21.44
C ILE A 295 15.16 22.26 21.03
N SER A 296 15.39 22.42 19.72
CA SER A 296 16.31 23.44 19.20
C SER A 296 15.81 24.88 19.41
N GLY A 297 14.54 25.06 19.78
CA GLY A 297 13.92 26.36 19.99
C GLY A 297 13.37 27.00 18.71
N GLU A 298 13.21 26.22 17.64
CA GLU A 298 12.60 26.69 16.40
C GLU A 298 11.08 26.93 16.55
N PRO A 299 10.48 27.85 15.77
CA PRO A 299 9.20 28.51 16.10
C PRO A 299 7.92 27.67 15.91
N GLY A 300 8.01 26.35 15.78
CA GLY A 300 6.87 25.49 15.47
C GLY A 300 5.97 25.22 16.68
N LYS A 301 4.71 25.70 16.66
CA LYS A 301 3.64 25.23 17.58
C LYS A 301 2.81 24.09 17.00
N LEU A 302 2.90 23.83 15.70
CA LEU A 302 2.15 22.79 14.99
C LEU A 302 3.03 22.13 13.93
N TYR A 303 3.27 20.83 14.08
CA TYR A 303 4.02 19.98 13.16
C TYR A 303 3.05 19.01 12.49
N LYS A 304 2.68 19.29 11.24
CA LYS A 304 1.65 18.53 10.50
C LYS A 304 2.05 18.08 9.10
N GLU A 305 3.15 18.63 8.59
CA GLU A 305 3.64 18.30 7.26
C GLU A 305 4.58 17.10 7.33
N GLN A 306 4.38 16.16 6.41
CA GLN A 306 5.22 14.98 6.28
C GLN A 306 6.58 15.38 5.69
N ASP A 307 7.68 14.85 6.21
CA ASP A 307 8.98 15.02 5.59
C ASP A 307 8.99 14.43 4.17
N ILE A 308 9.55 15.16 3.21
CA ILE A 308 9.54 14.77 1.81
C ILE A 308 10.30 13.45 1.59
N ASP A 309 11.41 13.24 2.30
CA ASP A 309 12.19 12.00 2.17
C ASP A 309 11.45 10.82 2.80
N SER A 310 10.84 10.98 3.98
CA SER A 310 9.99 9.96 4.59
C SER A 310 8.79 9.61 3.71
N ARG A 311 8.16 10.61 3.09
CA ARG A 311 7.05 10.44 2.14
C ARG A 311 7.48 9.64 0.91
N LEU A 312 8.61 10.00 0.30
CA LEU A 312 9.13 9.28 -0.87
C LEU A 312 9.57 7.85 -0.50
N ASP A 313 10.15 7.63 0.68
CA ASP A 313 10.47 6.28 1.16
C ASP A 313 9.23 5.42 1.37
N GLN A 314 8.20 5.99 2.00
CA GLN A 314 6.93 5.31 2.18
C GLN A 314 6.28 4.96 0.84
N LEU A 315 6.26 5.89 -0.11
CA LEU A 315 5.79 5.64 -1.48
C LEU A 315 6.55 4.48 -2.11
N MET A 316 7.89 4.53 -2.10
CA MET A 316 8.74 3.51 -2.72
C MET A 316 8.62 2.13 -2.07
N CYS A 317 8.33 2.09 -0.77
CA CYS A 317 8.10 0.87 0.00
C CYS A 317 6.79 0.17 -0.42
N TYR A 318 5.75 0.96 -0.70
CA TYR A 318 4.38 0.47 -0.87
C TYR A 318 3.84 0.58 -2.30
N TYR A 319 4.59 1.18 -3.22
CA TYR A 319 4.17 1.51 -4.59
C TYR A 319 3.55 0.31 -5.33
N ASP A 320 4.26 -0.82 -5.37
CA ASP A 320 3.83 -1.99 -6.14
C ASP A 320 2.56 -2.62 -5.56
N SER A 321 2.49 -2.73 -4.22
CA SER A 321 1.29 -3.20 -3.52
C SER A 321 0.10 -2.27 -3.74
N ALA A 322 0.32 -0.95 -3.75
CA ALA A 322 -0.75 0.02 -3.93
C ALA A 322 -1.25 0.02 -5.39
N CYS A 323 -0.34 -0.14 -6.35
CA CYS A 323 -0.66 -0.31 -7.77
C CYS A 323 -1.47 -1.58 -8.03
N SER A 324 -1.01 -2.73 -7.53
CA SER A 324 -1.65 -4.03 -7.76
C SER A 324 -3.08 -4.09 -7.20
N ARG A 325 -3.33 -3.36 -6.11
CA ARG A 325 -4.62 -3.24 -5.42
C ARG A 325 -5.50 -2.10 -5.95
N GLY A 326 -4.98 -1.25 -6.84
CA GLY A 326 -5.71 -0.10 -7.37
C GLY A 326 -5.99 0.98 -6.32
N ILE A 327 -5.14 1.10 -5.30
CA ILE A 327 -5.27 2.04 -4.16
C ILE A 327 -4.14 3.06 -4.09
N LEU A 328 -3.44 3.31 -5.20
CA LEU A 328 -2.31 4.23 -5.19
C LEU A 328 -2.68 5.66 -4.76
N THR A 329 -3.96 6.05 -4.90
CA THR A 329 -4.48 7.33 -4.39
C THR A 329 -4.38 7.49 -2.88
N VAL A 330 -4.06 6.41 -2.15
CA VAL A 330 -3.75 6.45 -0.71
C VAL A 330 -2.35 7.01 -0.44
N LEU A 331 -1.43 6.85 -1.40
CA LEU A 331 -0.04 7.36 -1.32
C LEU A 331 0.15 8.65 -2.11
N LEU A 332 -0.66 8.89 -3.14
CA LEU A 332 -0.53 9.99 -4.09
C LEU A 332 -1.84 10.77 -4.20
N ASP A 333 -1.82 12.07 -3.92
CA ASP A 333 -2.94 12.97 -4.16
C ASP A 333 -2.83 13.55 -5.58
N ARG A 334 -3.74 13.17 -6.47
CA ARG A 334 -3.74 13.67 -7.87
C ARG A 334 -3.98 15.18 -8.00
N LYS A 335 -4.37 15.86 -6.93
CA LYS A 335 -4.43 17.34 -6.92
C LYS A 335 -3.03 17.96 -6.83
N GLU A 336 -2.07 17.25 -6.26
CA GLU A 336 -0.68 17.69 -6.19
C GLU A 336 0.03 17.40 -7.52
N PRO A 337 0.69 18.40 -8.15
CA PRO A 337 1.29 18.21 -9.47
C PRO A 337 2.35 17.12 -9.54
N VAL A 338 3.23 17.05 -8.54
CA VAL A 338 4.30 16.03 -8.52
C VAL A 338 3.74 14.64 -8.31
N ASP A 339 2.67 14.51 -7.53
CA ASP A 339 1.98 13.24 -7.32
C ASP A 339 1.31 12.75 -8.59
N THR A 340 0.77 13.66 -9.40
CA THR A 340 0.26 13.32 -10.74
C THR A 340 1.38 12.78 -11.64
N ILE A 341 2.59 13.36 -11.58
CA ILE A 341 3.74 12.81 -12.31
C ILE A 341 4.07 11.38 -11.82
N MET A 342 4.17 11.18 -10.51
CA MET A 342 4.43 9.86 -9.90
C MET A 342 3.28 8.85 -10.16
N PHE A 343 2.06 9.33 -10.33
CA PHE A 343 0.89 8.52 -10.63
C PHE A 343 0.89 8.01 -12.08
N HIS A 344 1.58 8.68 -13.01
CA HIS A 344 1.65 8.27 -14.41
C HIS A 344 2.95 7.54 -14.77
N THR A 345 3.93 7.52 -13.88
CA THR A 345 5.25 6.93 -14.09
C THR A 345 5.43 5.65 -13.27
N SER A 346 6.47 4.88 -13.57
CA SER A 346 6.84 3.62 -12.90
C SER A 346 7.62 3.85 -11.61
N ARG A 347 7.72 2.80 -10.78
CA ARG A 347 8.54 2.81 -9.57
C ARG A 347 10.01 3.10 -9.87
N GLU A 348 10.53 2.53 -10.95
CA GLU A 348 11.91 2.70 -11.42
C GLU A 348 12.16 4.16 -11.79
N PHE A 349 11.24 4.78 -12.55
CA PHE A 349 11.33 6.19 -12.91
C PHE A 349 11.35 7.09 -11.68
N ILE A 350 10.51 6.82 -10.68
CA ILE A 350 10.48 7.60 -9.43
C ILE A 350 11.81 7.45 -8.67
N ALA A 351 12.39 6.25 -8.64
CA ALA A 351 13.67 6.00 -7.99
C ALA A 351 14.83 6.74 -8.69
N GLU A 352 14.89 6.68 -10.02
CA GLU A 352 15.92 7.32 -10.85
C GLU A 352 15.86 8.85 -10.74
N ASN A 353 14.65 9.42 -10.65
CA ASN A 353 14.42 10.87 -10.61
C ASN A 353 14.10 11.40 -9.20
N ARG A 354 14.43 10.64 -8.15
CA ARG A 354 14.03 10.95 -6.76
C ARG A 354 14.47 12.35 -6.30
N ALA A 355 15.71 12.74 -6.60
CA ALA A 355 16.26 14.03 -6.16
C ALA A 355 15.51 15.21 -6.78
N GLU A 356 15.17 15.10 -8.06
CA GLU A 356 14.45 16.12 -8.83
C GLU A 356 12.97 16.20 -8.41
N LEU A 357 12.32 15.04 -8.20
CA LEU A 357 10.97 14.97 -7.65
C LEU A 357 10.88 15.61 -6.25
N ARG A 358 11.87 15.36 -5.39
CA ARG A 358 11.98 15.97 -4.06
C ARG A 358 12.07 17.49 -4.15
N ASP A 359 12.89 18.00 -5.07
CA ASP A 359 13.03 19.43 -5.31
C ASP A 359 11.72 20.06 -5.81
N MET A 360 11.05 19.43 -6.80
CA MET A 360 9.75 19.89 -7.30
C MET A 360 8.67 19.94 -6.20
N ILE A 361 8.65 18.97 -5.27
CA ILE A 361 7.71 18.97 -4.13
C ILE A 361 7.96 20.19 -3.24
N GLY A 362 9.23 20.52 -2.97
CA GLY A 362 9.59 21.68 -2.15
C GLY A 362 9.31 23.04 -2.80
N GLN A 363 9.17 23.10 -4.13
CA GLN A 363 8.87 24.32 -4.87
C GLN A 363 7.36 24.65 -4.95
N HIS A 364 6.47 23.75 -4.54
CA HIS A 364 5.02 23.98 -4.43
C HIS A 364 4.35 24.53 -5.71
N TYR A 365 4.62 23.89 -6.85
CA TYR A 365 3.94 24.23 -8.11
C TYR A 365 2.42 24.02 -8.04
N SER A 366 1.66 24.83 -8.77
CA SER A 366 0.20 24.77 -8.83
C SER A 366 -0.35 23.75 -9.84
N SER A 367 0.43 23.40 -10.86
CA SER A 367 0.01 22.45 -11.91
C SER A 367 1.21 21.73 -12.55
N VAL A 368 0.97 20.59 -13.20
CA VAL A 368 2.02 19.88 -13.98
C VAL A 368 2.49 20.76 -15.14
N THR A 369 1.60 21.58 -15.71
CA THR A 369 1.92 22.56 -16.75
C THR A 369 2.88 23.63 -16.25
N ASP A 370 2.76 24.06 -14.99
CA ASP A 370 3.70 25.02 -14.39
C ASP A 370 5.07 24.39 -14.15
N ILE A 371 5.12 23.13 -13.72
CA ILE A 371 6.38 22.38 -13.63
C ILE A 371 7.05 22.36 -15.01
N TYR A 372 6.33 21.96 -16.07
CA TYR A 372 6.89 21.93 -17.43
C TYR A 372 7.42 23.30 -17.89
N ARG A 373 6.75 24.40 -17.54
CA ARG A 373 7.09 25.75 -18.01
C ARG A 373 8.23 26.40 -17.23
N TYR A 374 8.31 26.15 -15.93
CA TYR A 374 9.12 26.95 -15.03
C TYR A 374 10.18 26.15 -14.26
N TYR A 375 10.09 24.82 -14.22
CA TYR A 375 11.14 24.00 -13.61
C TYR A 375 12.37 23.94 -14.51
N ASP A 376 13.56 24.10 -13.92
CA ASP A 376 14.83 23.89 -14.61
C ASP A 376 15.24 22.42 -14.54
N PHE A 377 14.94 21.68 -15.60
CA PHE A 377 15.29 20.26 -15.74
C PHE A 377 16.78 20.01 -16.00
N GLY A 378 17.57 21.06 -16.26
CA GLY A 378 18.96 20.93 -16.70
C GLY A 378 19.11 19.94 -17.86
N ASP A 379 19.97 18.94 -17.69
CA ASP A 379 20.25 17.88 -18.68
C ASP A 379 19.28 16.69 -18.61
N ASN A 380 18.29 16.69 -17.69
CA ASN A 380 17.34 15.59 -17.55
C ASN A 380 16.21 15.67 -18.60
N ILE A 381 16.57 15.36 -19.84
CA ILE A 381 15.66 15.35 -20.99
C ILE A 381 14.52 14.33 -20.79
N GLU A 382 14.79 13.22 -20.09
CA GLU A 382 13.77 12.20 -19.84
C GLU A 382 12.67 12.74 -18.94
N MET A 383 13.03 13.34 -17.80
CA MET A 383 12.09 13.96 -16.87
C MET A 383 11.29 15.07 -17.55
N LYS A 384 11.96 15.96 -18.28
CA LYS A 384 11.31 17.03 -19.05
C LYS A 384 10.26 16.49 -20.02
N ASN A 385 10.59 15.45 -20.77
CA ASN A 385 9.67 14.83 -21.73
C ASN A 385 8.48 14.16 -21.02
N ALA A 386 8.73 13.45 -19.91
CA ALA A 386 7.66 12.85 -19.12
C ALA A 386 6.68 13.90 -18.59
N VAL A 387 7.19 14.97 -17.98
CA VAL A 387 6.35 16.07 -17.47
C VAL A 387 5.59 16.76 -18.60
N LYS A 388 6.21 17.00 -19.77
CA LYS A 388 5.55 17.56 -20.95
C LYS A 388 4.35 16.73 -21.39
N VAL A 389 4.53 15.41 -21.54
CA VAL A 389 3.47 14.51 -21.99
C VAL A 389 2.34 14.45 -20.95
N ILE A 390 2.68 14.36 -19.66
CA ILE A 390 1.69 14.29 -18.58
C ILE A 390 0.91 15.60 -18.46
N ALA A 391 1.57 16.76 -18.61
CA ALA A 391 0.91 18.07 -18.66
C ALA A 391 -0.09 18.16 -19.82
N ALA A 392 0.30 17.67 -21.00
CA ALA A 392 -0.57 17.65 -22.18
C ALA A 392 -1.76 16.69 -22.00
N LEU A 393 -1.55 15.53 -21.37
CA LEU A 393 -2.60 14.57 -21.03
C LEU A 393 -3.63 15.20 -20.07
N GLU A 394 -3.19 15.80 -18.96
CA GLU A 394 -4.08 16.45 -17.98
C GLU A 394 -4.82 17.66 -18.56
N SER A 395 -4.20 18.36 -19.51
CA SER A 395 -4.82 19.50 -20.21
C SER A 395 -5.64 19.09 -21.45
N ASN A 396 -5.80 17.80 -21.72
CA ASN A 396 -6.48 17.28 -22.92
C ASN A 396 -5.93 17.85 -24.26
N THR A 397 -4.61 18.04 -24.33
CA THR A 397 -3.87 18.65 -25.46
C THR A 397 -2.72 17.76 -25.97
N LEU A 398 -2.88 16.44 -25.87
CA LEU A 398 -1.88 15.45 -26.28
C LEU A 398 -1.40 15.62 -27.74
N GLN A 399 -2.23 16.18 -28.62
CA GLN A 399 -1.89 16.53 -30.00
C GLN A 399 -0.75 17.55 -30.13
N ASN A 400 -0.44 18.30 -29.08
CA ASN A 400 0.65 19.29 -29.06
C ASN A 400 2.02 18.69 -28.70
N VAL A 401 2.05 17.40 -28.34
CA VAL A 401 3.29 16.66 -28.07
C VAL A 401 3.75 15.99 -29.35
N THR A 402 5.04 15.79 -29.56
CA THR A 402 5.52 15.06 -30.75
C THR A 402 5.26 13.56 -30.62
N HIS A 403 5.04 12.88 -31.75
CA HIS A 403 4.90 11.42 -31.77
C HIS A 403 6.08 10.70 -31.10
N GLY A 404 7.32 11.16 -31.35
CA GLY A 404 8.52 10.58 -30.76
C GLY A 404 8.59 10.71 -29.23
N GLU A 405 8.16 11.84 -28.65
CA GLU A 405 8.09 12.02 -27.19
C GLU A 405 7.07 11.07 -26.56
N LEU A 406 5.89 10.93 -27.17
CA LEU A 406 4.84 10.06 -26.65
C LEU A 406 5.23 8.58 -26.71
N ILE A 407 5.77 8.11 -27.83
CA ILE A 407 6.18 6.71 -27.99
C ILE A 407 7.29 6.35 -26.99
N ARG A 408 8.30 7.22 -26.81
CA ARG A 408 9.36 6.97 -25.81
C ARG A 408 8.80 6.79 -24.40
N LEU A 409 7.77 7.57 -24.04
CA LEU A 409 7.15 7.45 -22.73
C LEU A 409 6.26 6.20 -22.62
N LEU A 410 5.51 5.86 -23.68
CA LEU A 410 4.71 4.63 -23.74
C LEU A 410 5.55 3.36 -23.58
N ASP A 411 6.74 3.34 -24.18
CA ASP A 411 7.65 2.20 -24.15
C ASP A 411 8.28 2.00 -22.76
N ARG A 412 8.53 3.10 -22.01
CA ARG A 412 9.19 3.05 -20.70
C ARG A 412 8.23 3.05 -19.51
N GLN A 413 7.03 3.62 -19.64
CA GLN A 413 6.12 3.87 -18.52
C GLN A 413 4.80 3.14 -18.72
N TYR A 414 4.65 1.97 -18.08
CA TYR A 414 3.45 1.14 -18.26
C TYR A 414 2.15 1.81 -17.75
N ARG A 415 2.24 2.71 -16.77
CA ARG A 415 1.05 3.32 -16.14
C ARG A 415 0.39 4.42 -16.96
N ILE A 416 1.15 5.09 -17.83
CA ILE A 416 0.59 6.12 -18.71
C ILE A 416 -0.14 5.52 -19.91
N LYS A 417 0.09 4.23 -20.23
CA LYS A 417 -0.54 3.54 -21.37
C LYS A 417 -2.06 3.65 -21.36
N ARG A 418 -2.72 3.42 -20.22
CA ARG A 418 -4.19 3.45 -20.13
C ARG A 418 -4.77 4.86 -20.33
N PRO A 419 -4.28 5.91 -19.65
CA PRO A 419 -4.69 7.29 -19.95
C PRO A 419 -4.51 7.67 -21.43
N ILE A 420 -3.36 7.33 -22.04
CA ILE A 420 -3.12 7.60 -23.46
C ILE A 420 -4.09 6.81 -24.34
N ALA A 421 -4.29 5.52 -24.07
CA ALA A 421 -5.24 4.69 -24.81
C ALA A 421 -6.66 5.28 -24.78
N ASN A 422 -7.09 5.86 -23.66
CA ASN A 422 -8.40 6.52 -23.58
C ASN A 422 -8.46 7.78 -24.47
N PHE A 423 -7.41 8.60 -24.49
CA PHE A 423 -7.34 9.80 -25.33
C PHE A 423 -7.32 9.45 -26.83
N VAL A 424 -6.50 8.46 -27.20
CA VAL A 424 -6.42 7.93 -28.57
C VAL A 424 -7.75 7.31 -28.98
N ARG A 425 -8.42 6.58 -28.08
CA ARG A 425 -9.76 6.01 -28.33
C ARG A 425 -10.77 7.10 -28.66
N ALA A 426 -10.81 8.17 -27.88
CA ALA A 426 -11.71 9.29 -28.13
C ALA A 426 -11.47 9.92 -29.52
N THR A 427 -10.21 10.09 -29.90
CA THR A 427 -9.81 10.63 -31.22
C THR A 427 -10.26 9.71 -32.37
N LEU A 428 -9.91 8.42 -32.31
CA LEU A 428 -10.16 7.49 -33.40
C LEU A 428 -11.63 7.08 -33.52
N SER A 429 -12.38 7.03 -32.41
CA SER A 429 -13.78 6.60 -32.44
C SER A 429 -14.64 7.55 -33.29
N GLY A 430 -14.31 8.85 -33.30
CA GLY A 430 -14.97 9.83 -34.17
C GLY A 430 -14.76 9.55 -35.66
N ALA A 431 -13.54 9.17 -36.06
CA ALA A 431 -13.22 8.82 -37.45
C ALA A 431 -13.85 7.48 -37.88
N LEU A 432 -13.99 6.54 -36.95
CA LEU A 432 -14.54 5.21 -37.20
C LEU A 432 -16.08 5.15 -37.19
N GLY A 433 -16.75 6.13 -36.58
CA GLY A 433 -18.19 6.09 -36.32
C GLY A 433 -18.61 5.00 -35.31
N LYS A 434 -17.64 4.39 -34.62
CA LYS A 434 -17.82 3.37 -33.58
C LYS A 434 -16.64 3.43 -32.60
N GLU A 435 -16.78 2.81 -31.44
CA GLU A 435 -15.70 2.76 -30.45
C GLU A 435 -14.44 2.07 -31.03
N ALA A 436 -13.29 2.74 -30.91
CA ALA A 436 -12.01 2.20 -31.34
C ALA A 436 -11.51 1.12 -30.36
N ASP A 437 -11.23 -0.06 -30.89
CA ASP A 437 -10.64 -1.17 -30.13
C ASP A 437 -9.14 -0.92 -29.91
N ILE A 438 -8.79 -0.48 -28.71
CA ILE A 438 -7.40 -0.17 -28.32
C ILE A 438 -7.02 -1.01 -27.12
N ASN A 439 -5.96 -1.79 -27.29
CA ASN A 439 -5.34 -2.66 -26.30
C ASN A 439 -3.81 -2.45 -26.29
N GLU A 440 -3.09 -3.16 -25.44
CA GLU A 440 -1.64 -2.98 -25.29
C GLU A 440 -0.85 -3.36 -26.55
N GLN A 441 -1.31 -4.34 -27.33
CA GLN A 441 -0.64 -4.81 -28.55
C GLN A 441 -0.71 -3.77 -29.67
N ASN A 442 -1.88 -3.15 -29.86
CA ASN A 442 -2.10 -2.20 -30.94
C ASN A 442 -1.93 -0.73 -30.54
N LEU A 443 -1.74 -0.42 -29.25
CA LEU A 443 -1.67 0.96 -28.75
C LEU A 443 -0.68 1.81 -29.54
N ARG A 444 0.53 1.29 -29.81
CA ARG A 444 1.56 1.99 -30.57
C ARG A 444 1.09 2.37 -31.98
N PHE A 445 0.46 1.43 -32.67
CA PHE A 445 -0.09 1.65 -34.01
C PHE A 445 -1.27 2.63 -33.98
N MET A 446 -2.20 2.46 -33.04
CA MET A 446 -3.36 3.33 -32.89
C MET A 446 -2.95 4.76 -32.51
N THR A 447 -1.93 4.92 -31.68
CA THR A 447 -1.32 6.23 -31.36
C THR A 447 -0.78 6.90 -32.61
N ARG A 448 -0.08 6.17 -33.49
CA ARG A 448 0.39 6.71 -34.77
C ARG A 448 -0.77 7.20 -35.63
N LEU A 449 -1.85 6.42 -35.75
CA LEU A 449 -3.03 6.83 -36.53
C LEU A 449 -3.70 8.08 -35.96
N ALA A 450 -3.78 8.21 -34.63
CA ALA A 450 -4.32 9.42 -34.00
C ALA A 450 -3.45 10.65 -34.30
N PHE A 451 -2.12 10.51 -34.34
CA PHE A 451 -1.21 11.57 -34.78
C PHE A 451 -1.43 11.98 -36.23
N GLU A 452 -1.54 11.01 -37.13
CA GLU A 452 -1.82 11.27 -38.55
C GLU A 452 -3.13 12.08 -38.71
N LEU A 453 -4.17 11.78 -37.92
CA LEU A 453 -5.39 12.59 -37.88
C LEU A 453 -5.18 14.00 -37.34
N TRP A 454 -4.43 14.16 -36.24
CA TRP A 454 -4.13 15.48 -35.68
C TRP A 454 -3.32 16.36 -36.64
N GLU A 455 -2.50 15.75 -37.49
CA GLU A 455 -1.74 16.41 -38.56
C GLU A 455 -2.57 16.66 -39.84
N GLY A 456 -3.87 16.31 -39.84
CA GLY A 456 -4.81 16.64 -40.92
C GLY A 456 -5.00 15.54 -41.98
N SER A 457 -4.62 14.29 -41.69
CA SER A 457 -4.93 13.16 -42.59
C SER A 457 -6.43 12.92 -42.74
N ASP A 458 -6.85 12.41 -43.90
CA ASP A 458 -8.27 12.10 -44.18
C ASP A 458 -8.80 11.04 -43.20
N PRO A 459 -9.84 11.35 -42.39
CA PRO A 459 -10.48 10.38 -41.50
C PRO A 459 -11.00 9.13 -42.20
N LYS A 460 -11.36 9.22 -43.49
CA LYS A 460 -11.87 8.09 -44.28
C LYS A 460 -10.79 7.04 -44.58
N ALA A 461 -9.51 7.38 -44.47
CA ALA A 461 -8.41 6.43 -44.65
C ALA A 461 -8.14 5.57 -43.41
N ILE A 462 -8.62 5.98 -42.22
CA ILE A 462 -8.34 5.28 -40.95
C ILE A 462 -8.89 3.85 -40.92
N PRO A 463 -10.14 3.56 -41.33
CA PRO A 463 -10.64 2.19 -41.37
C PRO A 463 -9.77 1.27 -42.23
N GLN A 464 -9.33 1.74 -43.41
CA GLN A 464 -8.50 0.96 -44.33
C GLN A 464 -7.12 0.65 -43.72
N LYS A 465 -6.50 1.61 -43.03
CA LYS A 465 -5.20 1.38 -42.36
C LYS A 465 -5.32 0.39 -41.21
N ILE A 466 -6.40 0.42 -40.45
CA ILE A 466 -6.66 -0.57 -39.38
C ILE A 466 -6.88 -1.95 -40.00
N GLU A 467 -7.68 -2.06 -41.06
CA GLU A 467 -7.90 -3.31 -41.78
C GLU A 467 -6.59 -3.87 -42.35
N GLU A 468 -5.74 -3.02 -42.93
CA GLU A 468 -4.42 -3.42 -43.42
C GLU A 468 -3.51 -3.90 -42.29
N TYR A 469 -3.49 -3.20 -41.15
CA TYR A 469 -2.75 -3.62 -39.96
C TYR A 469 -3.21 -5.01 -39.49
N GLU A 470 -4.52 -5.21 -39.37
CA GLU A 470 -5.09 -6.50 -38.95
C GLU A 470 -4.79 -7.62 -39.95
N ARG A 471 -4.83 -7.32 -41.26
CA ARG A 471 -4.50 -8.26 -42.33
C ARG A 471 -3.02 -8.64 -42.34
N ILE A 472 -2.11 -7.69 -42.15
CA ILE A 472 -0.66 -7.93 -42.12
C ILE A 472 -0.29 -8.82 -40.93
N HIS A 473 -0.89 -8.56 -39.77
CA HIS A 473 -0.60 -9.33 -38.56
C HIS A 473 -1.36 -10.67 -38.53
N ASN A 474 -2.41 -10.83 -39.33
CA ASN A 474 -3.19 -12.06 -39.50
C ASN A 474 -3.59 -12.70 -38.15
N PHE A 475 -4.11 -11.88 -37.24
CA PHE A 475 -4.46 -12.32 -35.89
C PHE A 475 -5.54 -13.40 -35.91
N THR A 476 -5.37 -14.42 -35.07
CA THR A 476 -6.43 -15.38 -34.78
C THR A 476 -7.44 -14.76 -33.80
N LEU A 477 -8.71 -14.68 -34.20
CA LEU A 477 -9.78 -14.27 -33.29
C LEU A 477 -10.05 -15.37 -32.26
N ILE A 478 -10.04 -14.99 -30.98
CA ILE A 478 -10.29 -15.90 -29.85
C ILE A 478 -11.31 -15.29 -28.89
N ASP A 479 -12.33 -16.07 -28.55
CA ASP A 479 -13.24 -15.76 -27.44
C ASP A 479 -12.61 -16.17 -26.10
N MET A 480 -13.07 -15.57 -25.01
CA MET A 480 -12.53 -15.80 -23.68
C MET A 480 -13.64 -16.04 -22.66
N TRP A 481 -13.46 -17.03 -21.79
CA TRP A 481 -14.26 -17.20 -20.57
C TRP A 481 -13.36 -17.38 -19.35
N GLY A 482 -13.44 -16.49 -18.37
CA GLY A 482 -12.74 -16.64 -17.09
C GLY A 482 -12.17 -15.33 -16.59
N THR A 483 -11.55 -15.36 -15.41
CA THR A 483 -11.06 -14.13 -14.77
C THR A 483 -9.65 -14.26 -14.28
N GLY A 484 -8.85 -13.26 -14.63
CA GLY A 484 -7.54 -13.02 -14.02
C GLY A 484 -6.45 -13.96 -14.49
N VAL A 485 -6.74 -15.25 -14.73
CA VAL A 485 -5.75 -16.22 -15.19
C VAL A 485 -5.60 -16.15 -16.70
N ILE A 486 -6.61 -16.60 -17.45
CA ILE A 486 -6.53 -16.66 -18.91
C ILE A 486 -6.48 -15.28 -19.54
N LYS A 487 -7.21 -14.31 -18.96
CA LYS A 487 -7.25 -12.93 -19.44
C LYS A 487 -5.86 -12.28 -19.47
N ARG A 488 -5.02 -12.56 -18.46
CA ARG A 488 -3.66 -11.99 -18.38
C ARG A 488 -2.71 -12.68 -19.34
N ALA A 489 -2.85 -13.99 -19.56
CA ALA A 489 -2.08 -14.71 -20.57
C ALA A 489 -2.44 -14.21 -21.99
N LEU A 490 -3.73 -14.13 -22.32
CA LEU A 490 -4.19 -13.62 -23.62
C LEU A 490 -3.75 -12.18 -23.89
N ALA A 491 -3.69 -11.33 -22.87
CA ALA A 491 -3.18 -9.96 -23.02
C ALA A 491 -1.70 -9.89 -23.43
N GLN A 492 -0.91 -10.94 -23.17
CA GLN A 492 0.51 -11.02 -23.53
C GLN A 492 0.77 -11.80 -24.83
N ALA A 493 -0.20 -12.59 -25.31
CA ALA A 493 -0.11 -13.31 -26.58
C ALA A 493 0.05 -12.32 -27.75
N LYS A 494 0.74 -12.71 -28.82
CA LYS A 494 1.08 -11.82 -29.95
C LYS A 494 0.34 -12.18 -31.23
N GLN A 495 -0.24 -13.37 -31.30
CA GLN A 495 -0.80 -13.94 -32.53
C GLN A 495 -2.33 -13.98 -32.50
N ILE A 496 -2.93 -13.45 -31.43
CA ILE A 496 -4.37 -13.47 -31.21
C ILE A 496 -4.93 -12.06 -31.06
N LYS A 497 -6.22 -11.93 -31.36
CA LYS A 497 -7.05 -10.78 -30.98
C LYS A 497 -8.26 -11.30 -30.22
N MET A 498 -8.45 -10.80 -28.99
CA MET A 498 -9.63 -11.14 -28.20
C MET A 498 -10.89 -10.58 -28.87
N ASN A 499 -11.92 -11.41 -29.02
CA ASN A 499 -13.18 -11.04 -29.64
C ASN A 499 -14.30 -10.85 -28.60
N THR A 500 -14.97 -11.93 -28.17
CA THR A 500 -15.95 -11.87 -27.09
C THR A 500 -15.31 -12.27 -25.76
N VAL A 501 -15.54 -11.47 -24.72
CA VAL A 501 -14.89 -11.63 -23.41
C VAL A 501 -15.95 -11.78 -22.32
N ILE A 502 -16.12 -13.00 -21.81
CA ILE A 502 -16.93 -13.29 -20.62
C ILE A 502 -16.02 -13.27 -19.40
N ASN A 503 -16.17 -12.26 -18.55
CA ASN A 503 -15.24 -11.97 -17.44
C ASN A 503 -15.99 -11.81 -16.12
N GLY A 504 -15.58 -12.59 -15.12
CA GLY A 504 -16.06 -12.52 -13.75
C GLY A 504 -17.40 -13.20 -13.52
N GLU A 505 -17.73 -14.18 -14.36
CA GLU A 505 -18.97 -14.98 -14.29
C GLU A 505 -18.61 -16.46 -14.22
N SER A 506 -19.05 -17.12 -13.16
CA SER A 506 -18.95 -18.58 -13.04
C SER A 506 -19.91 -19.25 -14.02
N PHE A 507 -19.42 -20.24 -14.75
CA PHE A 507 -20.22 -21.06 -15.67
C PHE A 507 -21.38 -21.79 -14.96
N VAL A 508 -21.31 -21.94 -13.63
CA VAL A 508 -22.35 -22.58 -12.80
C VAL A 508 -23.71 -21.93 -12.95
N TRP A 509 -23.75 -20.63 -13.28
CA TRP A 509 -24.98 -19.85 -13.40
C TRP A 509 -25.36 -19.54 -14.85
N ALA A 510 -24.42 -19.63 -15.79
CA ALA A 510 -24.58 -19.06 -17.12
C ALA A 510 -25.63 -19.75 -18.02
N PHE A 511 -26.01 -20.99 -17.69
CA PHE A 511 -27.01 -21.78 -18.43
C PHE A 511 -28.37 -21.85 -17.75
N ASP A 512 -28.59 -21.08 -16.68
CA ASP A 512 -29.91 -20.91 -16.09
C ASP A 512 -30.79 -20.04 -17.01
N LYS A 513 -32.10 -20.03 -16.76
CA LYS A 513 -33.01 -19.18 -17.53
C LYS A 513 -32.75 -17.70 -17.22
N PRO A 514 -32.85 -16.79 -18.21
CA PRO A 514 -32.85 -15.36 -17.94
C PRO A 514 -33.90 -15.01 -16.88
N HIS A 515 -33.50 -14.25 -15.87
CA HIS A 515 -34.42 -13.81 -14.83
C HIS A 515 -35.03 -12.45 -15.16
N SER A 516 -36.26 -12.19 -14.73
CA SER A 516 -36.87 -10.87 -14.83
C SER A 516 -36.26 -9.97 -13.76
N ILE A 517 -35.58 -8.90 -14.18
CA ILE A 517 -34.86 -8.00 -13.28
C ILE A 517 -35.52 -6.63 -13.30
N GLU A 518 -35.63 -6.01 -12.12
CA GLU A 518 -35.97 -4.59 -12.02
C GLU A 518 -34.74 -3.78 -12.47
N GLU A 519 -34.54 -3.59 -13.78
CA GLU A 519 -33.32 -2.97 -14.33
C GLU A 519 -32.98 -1.63 -13.66
N LYS A 520 -34.00 -0.82 -13.35
CA LYS A 520 -33.87 0.47 -12.64
C LYS A 520 -33.24 0.35 -11.25
N ARG A 521 -33.40 -0.80 -10.59
CA ARG A 521 -32.83 -1.07 -9.27
C ARG A 521 -31.35 -1.43 -9.33
N PHE A 522 -30.88 -1.97 -10.45
CA PHE A 522 -29.47 -2.34 -10.67
C PHE A 522 -28.69 -1.24 -11.39
N SER A 523 -29.35 -0.42 -12.22
CA SER A 523 -28.71 0.67 -12.96
C SER A 523 -28.29 1.87 -12.09
N THR A 524 -28.81 1.96 -10.87
CA THR A 524 -28.42 2.97 -9.87
C THR A 524 -27.19 2.57 -9.05
N ALA A 525 -26.78 1.31 -9.11
CA ALA A 525 -25.56 0.84 -8.47
C ALA A 525 -24.33 1.16 -9.33
N ASP A 526 -23.15 1.13 -8.69
CA ASP A 526 -21.85 1.25 -9.37
C ASP A 526 -21.62 0.14 -10.43
N ARG A 527 -20.38 -0.03 -10.90
CA ARG A 527 -20.05 -1.07 -11.90
C ARG A 527 -20.47 -2.48 -11.51
N SER A 528 -20.64 -2.79 -10.22
CA SER A 528 -21.12 -4.09 -9.76
C SER A 528 -22.58 -4.36 -10.18
N GLY A 529 -23.41 -3.31 -10.26
CA GLY A 529 -24.80 -3.39 -10.71
C GLY A 529 -24.93 -3.83 -12.17
N ALA A 530 -24.19 -3.17 -13.06
CA ALA A 530 -24.17 -3.52 -14.49
C ALA A 530 -23.67 -4.96 -14.73
N LYS A 531 -22.67 -5.40 -13.95
CA LYS A 531 -22.14 -6.77 -14.03
C LYS A 531 -23.16 -7.80 -13.54
N ALA A 532 -23.82 -7.55 -12.41
CA ALA A 532 -24.86 -8.42 -11.88
C ALA A 532 -26.05 -8.53 -12.85
N LEU A 533 -26.47 -7.39 -13.43
CA LEU A 533 -27.52 -7.33 -14.45
C LEU A 533 -27.18 -8.23 -15.65
N SER A 534 -25.97 -8.09 -16.21
CA SER A 534 -25.52 -8.93 -17.34
C SER A 534 -25.57 -10.43 -17.03
N GLN A 535 -25.16 -10.83 -15.83
CA GLN A 535 -25.15 -12.24 -15.42
C GLN A 535 -26.56 -12.78 -15.19
N LEU A 536 -27.43 -12.03 -14.54
CA LEU A 536 -28.82 -12.45 -14.26
C LEU A 536 -29.69 -12.48 -15.54
N MET A 537 -29.38 -11.65 -16.53
CA MET A 537 -29.99 -11.72 -17.87
C MET A 537 -29.45 -12.87 -18.73
N ARG A 538 -28.34 -13.51 -18.31
CA ARG A 538 -27.73 -14.68 -18.98
C ARG A 538 -27.29 -14.40 -20.42
N ASN A 539 -26.82 -13.18 -20.67
CA ASN A 539 -26.45 -12.74 -22.02
C ASN A 539 -25.20 -13.43 -22.56
N SER A 540 -24.34 -13.96 -21.68
CA SER A 540 -23.02 -14.49 -22.03
C SER A 540 -23.04 -15.60 -23.08
N ILE A 541 -23.98 -16.56 -22.97
CA ILE A 541 -24.13 -17.63 -23.97
C ILE A 541 -24.61 -17.08 -25.30
N GLN A 542 -25.54 -16.13 -25.29
CA GLN A 542 -26.06 -15.51 -26.51
C GLN A 542 -24.96 -14.72 -27.23
N THR A 543 -24.17 -13.95 -26.48
CA THR A 543 -23.04 -13.18 -27.01
C THR A 543 -21.99 -14.10 -27.62
N LEU A 544 -21.64 -15.19 -26.93
CA LEU A 544 -20.73 -16.18 -27.51
C LEU A 544 -21.36 -16.82 -28.75
N THR A 545 -22.64 -17.20 -28.76
CA THR A 545 -23.26 -17.88 -29.92
C THR A 545 -23.10 -17.09 -31.24
N VAL A 546 -23.20 -15.76 -31.20
CA VAL A 546 -23.12 -14.90 -32.41
C VAL A 546 -21.69 -14.43 -32.74
N SER A 547 -20.71 -14.80 -31.94
CA SER A 547 -19.31 -14.39 -32.15
C SER A 547 -18.69 -15.10 -33.36
N SER A 548 -17.90 -14.34 -34.13
CA SER A 548 -17.15 -14.80 -35.30
C SER A 548 -15.86 -15.57 -34.98
N ALA A 549 -15.43 -15.59 -33.71
CA ALA A 549 -14.21 -16.29 -33.32
C ALA A 549 -14.37 -17.81 -33.45
N ARG A 550 -13.31 -18.45 -33.96
CA ARG A 550 -13.24 -19.92 -34.09
C ARG A 550 -12.55 -20.61 -32.93
N TRP A 551 -11.87 -19.83 -32.09
CA TRP A 551 -11.17 -20.31 -30.91
C TRP A 551 -11.83 -19.80 -29.64
N ILE A 552 -11.75 -20.56 -28.56
CA ILE A 552 -12.04 -20.08 -27.21
C ILE A 552 -10.94 -20.50 -26.24
N ALA A 553 -10.58 -19.59 -25.34
CA ALA A 553 -9.71 -19.86 -24.20
C ALA A 553 -10.48 -19.68 -22.88
N ILE A 554 -10.36 -20.66 -21.98
CA ILE A 554 -11.15 -20.75 -20.75
C ILE A 554 -10.24 -20.95 -19.54
N ASP A 555 -10.52 -20.26 -18.43
CA ASP A 555 -10.12 -20.71 -17.09
C ASP A 555 -11.37 -20.89 -16.22
N MET A 556 -11.29 -21.79 -15.23
CA MET A 556 -12.41 -22.09 -14.34
C MET A 556 -12.30 -21.41 -12.98
N ALA A 557 -11.40 -20.43 -12.82
CA ALA A 557 -11.10 -19.80 -11.53
C ALA A 557 -12.32 -19.09 -10.91
N ASP A 558 -13.29 -18.66 -11.73
CA ASP A 558 -14.51 -18.02 -11.24
C ASP A 558 -15.45 -18.98 -10.47
N VAL A 559 -15.26 -20.32 -10.55
CA VAL A 559 -16.07 -21.27 -9.78
C VAL A 559 -15.83 -21.16 -8.26
N ILE A 560 -14.65 -20.68 -7.86
CA ILE A 560 -14.27 -20.46 -6.46
C ILE A 560 -14.46 -19.01 -6.01
N ALA A 561 -15.09 -18.17 -6.83
CA ALA A 561 -15.48 -16.81 -6.45
C ALA A 561 -16.67 -16.82 -5.48
N ASP A 562 -16.90 -15.69 -4.81
CA ASP A 562 -18.10 -15.51 -4.01
C ASP A 562 -19.31 -15.34 -4.94
N ASN A 563 -20.48 -15.74 -4.47
CA ASN A 563 -21.75 -15.68 -5.18
C ASN A 563 -22.79 -15.00 -4.31
N ALA A 564 -23.81 -14.42 -4.92
CA ALA A 564 -24.96 -13.86 -4.23
C ALA A 564 -26.25 -14.34 -4.89
N MET A 565 -27.36 -14.23 -4.17
CA MET A 565 -28.68 -14.58 -4.67
C MET A 565 -29.51 -13.32 -4.95
N TYR A 566 -30.39 -13.41 -5.93
CA TYR A 566 -31.47 -12.46 -6.16
C TYR A 566 -32.72 -13.24 -6.54
N ASN A 567 -33.78 -13.16 -5.73
CA ASN A 567 -35.05 -13.88 -5.95
C ASN A 567 -34.88 -15.39 -6.23
N GLY A 568 -33.91 -16.05 -5.57
CA GLY A 568 -33.63 -17.47 -5.77
C GLY A 568 -32.71 -17.79 -6.95
N GLU A 569 -32.22 -16.80 -7.68
CA GLU A 569 -31.23 -16.96 -8.75
C GLU A 569 -29.83 -16.54 -8.32
N GLY A 570 -28.83 -17.36 -8.62
CA GLY A 570 -27.43 -17.11 -8.26
C GLY A 570 -26.66 -16.36 -9.35
N PHE A 571 -25.70 -15.54 -8.91
CA PHE A 571 -24.72 -14.89 -9.78
C PHE A 571 -23.40 -14.68 -9.05
N THR A 572 -22.31 -14.50 -9.81
CA THR A 572 -20.96 -14.35 -9.26
C THR A 572 -20.71 -12.90 -8.86
N VAL A 573 -20.19 -12.71 -7.64
CA VAL A 573 -19.80 -11.42 -7.07
C VAL A 573 -18.30 -11.37 -6.81
N ASP A 574 -17.72 -10.19 -6.92
CA ASP A 574 -16.33 -9.99 -6.52
C ASP A 574 -16.23 -9.65 -5.02
N LYS A 575 -15.01 -9.54 -4.49
CA LYS A 575 -14.82 -9.19 -3.07
C LYS A 575 -15.21 -7.77 -2.69
N GLN A 576 -15.27 -6.86 -3.67
CA GLN A 576 -15.64 -5.47 -3.40
C GLN A 576 -17.16 -5.34 -3.23
N TYR A 577 -17.92 -6.33 -3.70
CA TYR A 577 -19.36 -6.43 -3.55
C TYR A 577 -19.85 -6.13 -2.13
N ALA A 578 -19.21 -6.66 -1.08
CA ALA A 578 -19.65 -6.40 0.30
C ALA A 578 -19.67 -4.91 0.70
N ASN A 579 -18.94 -4.06 -0.04
CA ASN A 579 -18.88 -2.61 0.15
C ASN A 579 -19.53 -1.84 -1.01
N SER A 580 -20.22 -2.50 -1.94
CA SER A 580 -20.84 -1.84 -3.09
C SER A 580 -22.29 -1.44 -2.80
N ASP A 581 -22.78 -0.44 -3.53
CA ASP A 581 -24.18 -0.01 -3.46
C ASP A 581 -25.13 -1.18 -3.76
N LEU A 582 -24.70 -2.13 -4.60
CA LEU A 582 -25.47 -3.32 -4.94
C LEU A 582 -25.71 -4.21 -3.71
N ALA A 583 -24.72 -4.45 -2.86
CA ALA A 583 -24.94 -5.24 -1.63
C ALA A 583 -25.92 -4.57 -0.67
N VAL A 584 -25.90 -3.22 -0.60
CA VAL A 584 -26.88 -2.46 0.18
C VAL A 584 -28.29 -2.61 -0.40
N ILE A 585 -28.42 -2.54 -1.72
CA ILE A 585 -29.69 -2.68 -2.46
C ILE A 585 -30.30 -4.09 -2.29
N LEU A 586 -29.46 -5.12 -2.24
CA LEU A 586 -29.88 -6.53 -2.14
C LEU A 586 -30.09 -6.98 -0.68
N GLY A 587 -29.52 -6.30 0.31
CA GLY A 587 -29.77 -6.55 1.72
C GLY A 587 -29.43 -7.97 2.19
N LYS A 588 -30.41 -8.67 2.78
CA LYS A 588 -30.21 -10.05 3.29
C LYS A 588 -30.17 -11.09 2.17
N ASP A 589 -30.93 -10.88 1.08
CA ASP A 589 -30.98 -11.83 -0.03
C ASP A 589 -29.67 -11.83 -0.83
N GLY A 590 -28.93 -10.71 -0.78
CA GLY A 590 -27.62 -10.56 -1.40
C GLY A 590 -26.42 -10.97 -0.55
N GLN A 591 -26.57 -11.72 0.54
CA GLN A 591 -25.40 -12.12 1.35
C GLN A 591 -24.46 -13.05 0.56
N PRO A 592 -23.13 -12.77 0.54
CA PRO A 592 -22.20 -13.54 -0.26
C PRO A 592 -21.98 -14.95 0.32
N PHE A 593 -21.89 -15.94 -0.56
CA PHE A 593 -21.61 -17.35 -0.24
C PHE A 593 -20.66 -18.00 -1.25
N THR A 594 -19.96 -19.04 -0.83
CA THR A 594 -19.08 -19.86 -1.69
C THR A 594 -19.73 -21.19 -2.02
N LEU A 595 -19.56 -21.68 -3.24
CA LEU A 595 -19.94 -23.04 -3.61
C LEU A 595 -19.14 -24.09 -2.83
N ASP A 596 -19.72 -25.26 -2.62
CA ASP A 596 -19.12 -26.39 -1.91
C ASP A 596 -18.99 -27.62 -2.84
N ALA A 597 -17.78 -28.19 -2.91
CA ALA A 597 -17.45 -29.29 -3.80
C ALA A 597 -18.26 -30.57 -3.54
N VAL A 598 -18.82 -30.71 -2.34
CA VAL A 598 -19.62 -31.88 -1.94
C VAL A 598 -21.11 -31.56 -2.04
N LYS A 599 -21.57 -30.46 -1.44
CA LYS A 599 -23.00 -30.13 -1.36
C LYS A 599 -23.57 -29.70 -2.70
N ASP A 600 -22.81 -28.94 -3.48
CA ASP A 600 -23.27 -28.36 -4.76
C ASP A 600 -22.82 -29.18 -5.98
N LYS A 601 -22.23 -30.36 -5.74
CA LYS A 601 -21.58 -31.20 -6.76
C LYS A 601 -22.42 -31.44 -8.00
N GLU A 602 -23.67 -31.86 -7.82
CA GLU A 602 -24.57 -32.21 -8.93
C GLU A 602 -24.84 -31.01 -9.83
N ARG A 603 -25.13 -29.85 -9.22
CA ARG A 603 -25.37 -28.60 -9.94
C ARG A 603 -24.14 -28.17 -10.72
N ILE A 604 -22.96 -28.20 -10.09
CA ILE A 604 -21.70 -27.78 -10.69
C ILE A 604 -21.34 -28.66 -11.88
N LEU A 605 -21.40 -29.99 -11.72
CA LEU A 605 -21.11 -30.92 -12.80
C LEU A 605 -22.11 -30.80 -13.95
N THR A 606 -23.40 -30.64 -13.66
CA THR A 606 -24.43 -30.41 -14.69
C THR A 606 -24.15 -29.13 -15.48
N ALA A 607 -23.75 -28.05 -14.81
CA ALA A 607 -23.39 -26.80 -15.49
C ALA A 607 -22.10 -26.96 -16.32
N CYS A 608 -21.10 -27.70 -15.82
CA CYS A 608 -19.87 -28.01 -16.54
C CYS A 608 -20.16 -28.84 -17.81
N ASP A 609 -21.07 -29.80 -17.73
CA ASP A 609 -21.50 -30.62 -18.88
C ASP A 609 -22.18 -29.75 -19.95
N LYS A 610 -23.07 -28.84 -19.54
CA LYS A 610 -23.71 -27.87 -20.45
C LYS A 610 -22.67 -26.96 -21.11
N LEU A 611 -21.72 -26.43 -20.35
CA LEU A 611 -20.62 -25.63 -20.89
C LEU A 611 -19.83 -26.43 -21.91
N SER A 612 -19.41 -27.65 -21.55
CA SER A 612 -18.62 -28.54 -22.40
C SER A 612 -19.33 -28.83 -23.72
N ALA A 613 -20.63 -29.15 -23.67
CA ALA A 613 -21.44 -29.41 -24.86
C ALA A 613 -21.54 -28.16 -25.75
N PHE A 614 -21.81 -27.00 -25.16
CA PHE A 614 -21.89 -25.73 -25.88
C PHE A 614 -20.58 -25.38 -26.59
N VAL A 615 -19.44 -25.44 -25.88
CA VAL A 615 -18.15 -25.07 -26.49
C VAL A 615 -17.71 -26.07 -27.54
N LYS A 616 -17.98 -27.37 -27.36
CA LYS A 616 -17.71 -28.37 -28.40
C LYS A 616 -18.55 -28.11 -29.65
N GLN A 617 -19.83 -27.80 -29.47
CA GLN A 617 -20.74 -27.49 -30.57
C GLN A 617 -20.28 -26.25 -31.34
N LYS A 618 -19.86 -25.19 -30.63
CA LYS A 618 -19.47 -23.92 -31.26
C LYS A 618 -18.06 -23.92 -31.85
N TYR A 619 -17.07 -24.42 -31.10
CA TYR A 619 -15.65 -24.25 -31.44
C TYR A 619 -14.97 -25.54 -31.90
N GLY A 620 -15.64 -26.70 -31.80
CA GLY A 620 -15.05 -27.99 -32.18
C GLY A 620 -13.82 -28.31 -31.32
N SER A 621 -12.68 -28.54 -31.96
CA SER A 621 -11.40 -28.87 -31.31
C SER A 621 -10.54 -27.64 -30.95
N ASN A 622 -11.01 -26.43 -31.25
CA ASN A 622 -10.31 -25.17 -31.04
C ASN A 622 -10.61 -24.57 -29.65
N ILE A 623 -10.40 -25.38 -28.62
CA ILE A 623 -10.69 -25.03 -27.23
C ILE A 623 -9.38 -25.11 -26.45
N ILE A 624 -9.05 -24.05 -25.71
CA ILE A 624 -7.89 -24.00 -24.82
C ILE A 624 -8.41 -23.86 -23.38
N LEU A 625 -8.04 -24.78 -22.49
CA LEU A 625 -8.25 -24.68 -21.04
C LEU A 625 -6.93 -24.30 -20.38
N CYS A 626 -6.95 -23.23 -19.58
CA CYS A 626 -5.87 -22.89 -18.67
C CYS A 626 -6.14 -23.50 -17.30
N ARG A 627 -5.50 -24.62 -17.01
CA ARG A 627 -5.67 -25.36 -15.75
C ARG A 627 -5.08 -24.58 -14.60
N THR A 628 -5.80 -24.48 -13.49
CA THR A 628 -5.45 -23.64 -12.34
C THR A 628 -5.10 -24.49 -11.13
N THR A 629 -3.80 -24.68 -10.89
CA THR A 629 -3.32 -25.38 -9.69
C THR A 629 -3.13 -24.41 -8.52
N LEU A 630 -3.89 -24.58 -7.45
CA LEU A 630 -3.74 -23.78 -6.23
C LEU A 630 -2.59 -24.30 -5.35
N ASN A 631 -1.63 -23.42 -5.07
CA ASN A 631 -0.50 -23.69 -4.18
C ASN A 631 -0.79 -23.18 -2.76
N ASP A 632 -0.39 -23.94 -1.73
CA ASP A 632 -0.49 -23.52 -0.33
C ASP A 632 0.63 -22.56 0.10
N LYS A 633 1.47 -22.17 -0.86
CA LYS A 633 2.52 -21.16 -0.74
C LYS A 633 2.25 -20.00 -1.69
N VAL A 634 2.70 -18.82 -1.27
CA VAL A 634 2.67 -17.59 -2.06
C VAL A 634 4.04 -16.97 -2.13
N ARG A 635 4.29 -16.26 -3.23
CA ARG A 635 5.43 -15.36 -3.36
C ARG A 635 5.05 -14.01 -2.77
N ASP A 636 5.82 -13.53 -1.80
CA ASP A 636 5.66 -12.18 -1.25
C ASP A 636 6.38 -11.13 -2.11
N HIS A 637 6.24 -9.85 -1.75
CA HIS A 637 6.87 -8.72 -2.45
C HIS A 637 8.39 -8.72 -2.44
N ASP A 638 9.01 -9.44 -1.51
CA ASP A 638 10.47 -9.60 -1.47
C ASP A 638 10.92 -10.81 -2.31
N GLY A 639 9.98 -11.41 -3.05
CA GLY A 639 10.19 -12.59 -3.87
C GLY A 639 10.34 -13.87 -3.05
N ARG A 640 10.06 -13.84 -1.74
CA ARG A 640 10.22 -14.98 -0.85
C ARG A 640 8.97 -15.85 -0.89
N ILE A 641 9.17 -17.15 -0.84
CA ILE A 641 8.07 -18.12 -0.78
C ILE A 641 7.71 -18.35 0.68
N LYS A 642 6.43 -18.15 1.03
CA LYS A 642 5.90 -18.38 2.38
C LYS A 642 4.54 -19.06 2.34
N PRO A 643 4.06 -19.65 3.46
CA PRO A 643 2.73 -20.25 3.52
C PRO A 643 1.63 -19.22 3.24
N LEU A 644 0.62 -19.62 2.46
CA LEU A 644 -0.59 -18.85 2.25
C LEU A 644 -1.39 -18.75 3.55
N VAL A 645 -1.61 -17.53 4.04
CA VAL A 645 -2.43 -17.28 5.23
C VAL A 645 -3.90 -17.23 4.79
N THR A 646 -4.59 -18.36 4.89
CA THR A 646 -6.02 -18.48 4.57
C THR A 646 -6.70 -19.55 5.42
N ASP A 647 -8.03 -19.59 5.42
CA ASP A 647 -8.78 -20.67 6.05
C ASP A 647 -8.52 -22.00 5.32
N LYS A 648 -7.99 -22.98 6.05
CA LYS A 648 -7.59 -24.30 5.49
C LYS A 648 -8.76 -25.05 4.87
N LYS A 649 -9.97 -24.96 5.44
CA LYS A 649 -11.15 -25.67 4.91
C LYS A 649 -11.63 -25.01 3.63
N LYS A 650 -11.71 -23.68 3.60
CA LYS A 650 -12.07 -22.92 2.38
C LYS A 650 -11.07 -23.17 1.26
N PHE A 651 -9.78 -23.21 1.57
CA PHE A 651 -8.74 -23.50 0.59
C PHE A 651 -8.84 -24.92 0.03
N ALA A 652 -9.03 -25.92 0.89
CA ALA A 652 -9.21 -27.31 0.44
C ALA A 652 -10.45 -27.47 -0.45
N ASN A 653 -11.57 -26.83 -0.09
CA ASN A 653 -12.78 -26.82 -0.91
C ASN A 653 -12.54 -26.16 -2.29
N ALA A 654 -11.86 -25.02 -2.33
CA ALA A 654 -11.53 -24.34 -3.58
C ALA A 654 -10.67 -25.21 -4.51
N LYS A 655 -9.68 -25.92 -3.96
CA LYS A 655 -8.85 -26.86 -4.73
C LYS A 655 -9.68 -28.00 -5.31
N ALA A 656 -10.54 -28.61 -4.49
CA ALA A 656 -11.42 -29.70 -4.92
C ALA A 656 -12.42 -29.27 -6.00
N LEU A 657 -12.97 -28.04 -5.89
CA LEU A 657 -13.87 -27.47 -6.90
C LEU A 657 -13.18 -27.33 -8.26
N LEU A 658 -11.99 -26.72 -8.31
CA LEU A 658 -11.25 -26.51 -9.55
C LEU A 658 -10.89 -27.83 -10.21
N GLU A 659 -10.28 -28.75 -9.46
CA GLU A 659 -9.87 -30.05 -9.97
C GLU A 659 -11.07 -30.82 -10.55
N MET A 660 -12.19 -30.87 -9.82
CA MET A 660 -13.41 -31.52 -10.29
C MET A 660 -13.95 -30.92 -11.59
N CYS A 661 -13.99 -29.59 -11.70
CA CYS A 661 -14.55 -28.92 -12.87
C CYS A 661 -13.64 -29.05 -14.09
N GLU A 662 -12.34 -28.82 -13.91
CA GLU A 662 -11.34 -28.86 -14.97
C GLU A 662 -11.18 -30.29 -15.51
N ASP A 663 -11.11 -31.32 -14.66
CA ASP A 663 -11.02 -32.71 -15.11
C ASP A 663 -12.28 -33.13 -15.88
N ARG A 664 -13.47 -32.74 -15.39
CA ARG A 664 -14.73 -33.00 -16.09
C ARG A 664 -14.76 -32.33 -17.46
N PHE A 665 -14.32 -31.09 -17.54
CA PHE A 665 -14.29 -30.34 -18.79
C PHE A 665 -13.29 -30.92 -19.78
N ILE A 666 -12.08 -31.29 -19.34
CA ILE A 666 -11.07 -31.94 -20.18
C ILE A 666 -11.62 -33.23 -20.78
N ALA A 667 -12.19 -34.11 -19.94
CA ALA A 667 -12.78 -35.37 -20.38
C ALA A 667 -13.92 -35.15 -21.39
N ASN A 668 -14.73 -34.11 -21.18
CA ASN A 668 -15.85 -33.81 -22.04
C ASN A 668 -15.47 -33.07 -23.32
N THR A 669 -14.31 -32.40 -23.41
CA THR A 669 -14.00 -31.48 -24.54
C THR A 669 -12.81 -31.88 -25.41
N GLU A 670 -11.87 -32.68 -24.89
CA GLU A 670 -10.59 -32.96 -25.58
C GLU A 670 -9.84 -31.67 -25.98
N CYS A 671 -9.98 -30.63 -25.16
CA CYS A 671 -9.35 -29.33 -25.37
C CYS A 671 -7.81 -29.40 -25.29
N TYR A 672 -7.13 -28.36 -25.77
CA TYR A 672 -5.75 -28.09 -25.40
C TYR A 672 -5.70 -27.64 -23.94
N VAL A 673 -4.76 -28.17 -23.16
CA VAL A 673 -4.63 -27.91 -21.73
C VAL A 673 -3.29 -27.24 -21.46
N LEU A 674 -3.33 -26.03 -20.92
CA LEU A 674 -2.17 -25.37 -20.32
C LEU A 674 -2.13 -25.78 -18.85
N ASP A 675 -1.26 -26.74 -18.49
CA ASP A 675 -1.07 -27.24 -17.13
C ASP A 675 0.34 -26.90 -16.61
N ASN A 676 0.78 -25.67 -16.89
CA ASN A 676 2.03 -25.13 -16.42
C ASN A 676 1.88 -24.42 -15.05
N SER A 677 0.66 -24.08 -14.62
CA SER A 677 0.39 -23.35 -13.36
C SER A 677 0.91 -24.07 -12.11
N LYS A 678 0.98 -25.41 -12.14
CA LYS A 678 1.55 -26.24 -11.06
C LYS A 678 3.02 -25.97 -10.75
N ASN A 679 3.75 -25.37 -11.71
CA ASN A 679 5.15 -25.01 -11.55
C ASN A 679 5.35 -23.61 -10.94
N TYR A 680 4.26 -22.87 -10.72
CA TYR A 680 4.29 -21.50 -10.22
C TYR A 680 3.58 -21.39 -8.87
N VAL A 681 3.84 -20.30 -8.16
CA VAL A 681 3.16 -19.95 -6.91
C VAL A 681 2.26 -18.74 -7.12
N SER A 682 1.21 -18.64 -6.32
CA SER A 682 0.34 -17.47 -6.37
C SER A 682 1.06 -16.24 -5.83
N ASP A 683 0.77 -15.07 -6.41
CA ASP A 683 1.30 -13.80 -5.95
C ASP A 683 0.43 -13.27 -4.78
N GLU A 684 1.07 -12.98 -3.65
CA GLU A 684 0.41 -12.47 -2.44
C GLU A 684 -0.33 -11.15 -2.66
N ASN A 685 0.02 -10.38 -3.70
CA ASN A 685 -0.71 -9.21 -4.16
C ASN A 685 -2.21 -9.46 -4.35
N PHE A 686 -2.56 -10.68 -4.76
CA PHE A 686 -3.90 -11.04 -5.18
C PHE A 686 -4.54 -12.10 -4.27
N ALA A 687 -3.73 -12.81 -3.48
CA ALA A 687 -4.12 -13.93 -2.64
C ALA A 687 -4.89 -13.51 -1.36
N ALA A 688 -5.99 -12.79 -1.50
CA ALA A 688 -6.85 -12.39 -0.38
C ALA A 688 -8.08 -13.32 -0.19
N GLY A 689 -8.13 -14.51 -0.83
CA GLY A 689 -9.32 -15.42 -0.90
C GLY A 689 -10.06 -15.45 -2.26
N GLY A 690 -11.04 -16.34 -2.43
CA GLY A 690 -11.84 -16.50 -3.67
C GLY A 690 -11.00 -16.74 -4.94
N ALA A 691 -11.48 -16.36 -6.12
CA ALA A 691 -10.72 -16.43 -7.39
C ALA A 691 -9.39 -15.64 -7.39
N GLY A 692 -9.18 -14.75 -6.42
CA GLY A 692 -7.91 -14.01 -6.28
C GLY A 692 -6.72 -14.89 -5.88
N ILE A 693 -6.96 -16.07 -5.27
CA ILE A 693 -5.89 -17.02 -4.94
C ILE A 693 -5.32 -17.72 -6.18
N ALA A 694 -6.02 -17.67 -7.31
CA ALA A 694 -5.62 -18.26 -8.58
C ALA A 694 -4.80 -17.30 -9.46
N ARG A 695 -4.12 -16.29 -8.89
CA ARG A 695 -3.27 -15.37 -9.66
C ARG A 695 -1.80 -15.63 -9.39
N PHE A 696 -1.06 -15.86 -10.46
CA PHE A 696 0.34 -16.29 -10.43
C PHE A 696 1.28 -15.12 -10.73
N GLU A 697 2.59 -15.40 -10.66
CA GLU A 697 3.64 -14.46 -11.05
C GLU A 697 3.67 -14.16 -12.56
N ALA A 698 4.37 -13.09 -12.94
CA ALA A 698 4.40 -12.61 -14.34
C ALA A 698 4.89 -13.67 -15.34
N ASP A 699 5.91 -14.44 -14.96
CA ASP A 699 6.53 -15.48 -15.80
C ASP A 699 5.53 -16.56 -16.22
N PHE A 700 4.55 -16.90 -15.36
CA PHE A 700 3.47 -17.81 -15.71
C PHE A 700 2.64 -17.29 -16.90
N TYR A 701 2.30 -16.00 -16.88
CA TYR A 701 1.46 -15.41 -17.91
C TYR A 701 2.20 -15.30 -19.25
N SER A 702 3.50 -15.01 -19.23
CA SER A 702 4.33 -15.02 -20.45
C SER A 702 4.46 -16.43 -21.02
N ALA A 703 4.72 -17.43 -20.16
CA ALA A 703 4.75 -18.83 -20.57
C ALA A 703 3.43 -19.31 -21.17
N ALA A 704 2.31 -18.98 -20.54
CA ALA A 704 0.98 -19.33 -21.04
C ALA A 704 0.66 -18.63 -22.37
N ALA A 705 1.10 -17.38 -22.54
CA ALA A 705 0.94 -16.63 -23.79
C ALA A 705 1.70 -17.29 -24.95
N ASP A 706 2.95 -17.71 -24.74
CA ASP A 706 3.75 -18.39 -25.75
C ASP A 706 3.11 -19.70 -26.20
N TYR A 707 2.52 -20.47 -25.27
CA TYR A 707 1.75 -21.67 -25.64
C TYR A 707 0.48 -21.34 -26.41
N ILE A 708 -0.26 -20.31 -26.02
CA ILE A 708 -1.47 -19.89 -26.74
C ILE A 708 -1.09 -19.55 -28.18
N ASP A 709 -0.05 -18.73 -28.39
CA ASP A 709 0.45 -18.38 -29.72
C ASP A 709 0.83 -19.62 -30.53
N TYR A 710 1.58 -20.55 -29.93
CA TYR A 710 1.94 -21.82 -30.57
C TYR A 710 0.71 -22.66 -30.96
N ILE A 711 -0.26 -22.80 -30.05
CA ILE A 711 -1.47 -23.60 -30.29
C ILE A 711 -2.30 -23.00 -31.42
N VAL A 712 -2.56 -21.69 -31.40
CA VAL A 712 -3.41 -21.05 -32.41
C VAL A 712 -2.77 -21.02 -33.78
N GLN A 713 -1.44 -20.95 -33.85
CA GLN A 713 -0.70 -20.93 -35.11
C GLN A 713 -0.58 -22.31 -35.75
N TYR A 714 -0.26 -23.33 -34.94
CA TYR A 714 0.18 -24.63 -35.46
C TYR A 714 -0.83 -25.76 -35.26
N SER A 715 -1.84 -25.57 -34.40
CA SER A 715 -2.83 -26.62 -34.05
C SER A 715 -2.17 -27.99 -33.81
N PRO A 716 -1.21 -28.04 -32.87
CA PRO A 716 -0.33 -29.20 -32.68
C PRO A 716 -1.12 -30.46 -32.27
N VAL A 717 -0.57 -31.63 -32.56
CA VAL A 717 -1.16 -32.90 -32.09
C VAL A 717 -1.10 -33.01 -30.56
N GLN A 718 -0.05 -32.44 -29.95
CA GLN A 718 0.09 -32.36 -28.50
C GLN A 718 -1.05 -31.54 -27.89
N ARG A 719 -1.77 -32.15 -26.94
CA ARG A 719 -2.90 -31.51 -26.25
C ARG A 719 -2.58 -30.98 -24.86
N CYS A 720 -1.52 -31.42 -24.20
CA CYS A 720 -1.15 -30.94 -22.85
C CYS A 720 0.21 -30.22 -22.86
N PHE A 721 0.28 -29.04 -22.24
CA PHE A 721 1.46 -28.17 -22.18
C PHE A 721 1.84 -27.89 -20.73
N GLU A 722 2.97 -28.44 -20.30
CA GLU A 722 3.36 -28.48 -18.87
C GLU A 722 4.78 -27.97 -18.57
N LYS A 723 5.65 -27.80 -19.58
CA LYS A 723 7.09 -27.54 -19.39
C LYS A 723 7.64 -26.53 -20.38
N LEU A 724 8.07 -25.36 -19.88
CA LEU A 724 9.10 -24.58 -20.57
C LEU A 724 10.46 -25.02 -20.05
#